data_AF-A0A2D6PFB3-F1
#
_entry.id   AF-A0A2D6PFB3-F1
#
_cell.length_a   1.000
_cell.length_b   1.000
_cell.length_c   1.000
_cell.angle_alpha   90.00
_cell.angle_beta   90.00
_cell.angle_gamma   90.00
#
_symmetry.space_group_name_H-M   'P 1'
#
loop_
_entity.id
_entity.type
_entity.pdbx_description
1 polymer ?
#
loop_
_entity_poly.entity_id
_entity_poly.type
_entity_poly.pdbx_seq_one_letter_code
_entity_poly.pdbx_strand_id
1 'polypeptide(L)'
;MVAARQLQAPLHGHRRTDRAVVAAWWTGRRPLPVARRRSTPTGRPTGYRRTRDHPRSPRNLRAGGVAVIRRLQHGLAVLRHPIHSLRGVAGDGPLYPLLILFGLNAVDELDRAAFGILLPEIRDEFGFDYQGLLSLLAVVSATSLALQVPIAGMADRYPRIRLALVGALAWSVCSFSTGLAAGIVFLGFARSGSAIGKAVNDPTHNSLLADWFPPADRPRVFSFHQAANPIGGTLGALAAGLLGYYFGWRAPFFVLAFPTLVLVVLAVRLREPVRGAHERRAAGAEAQAVEIEEPPPSYAEAWRMAWKIASLRRMFAAMPFLTVGIGGFASLNILFLEEIFGLDVLDRAIFGAALAPLGIIGLVIGARVATRLLARGPGLVLRFLALTSVVQGGLAVIYALSPNLAIAFGVSATITICGTILWPGILAVLSLIAPPRARAMVFSIGSLWVLPGLLVLPFVGWIADNWGIRYGMVVMLPVAVIGGLIISSAGSLVAGDIEDVWRTSAARSEVLLARRRGDRKLLLCRGLDVGYDNVQVLFDVDFEVEEGAIVALLGTNGAGKSTLLKAISGITEAERGAVILEGRDVTHAPPNEIAALGVAQLPGGIGVFPSLSVTENLRAASWLDRRGDPEVAHRRVLERFPHLADRLDDRAGDLSGGQQQMLGLAMAFLTRPRLLMIDELTLGLAPVVVEELLPMVRELRDEGVTIILVEQSVNTALTVAETAYFMEKGEIRFQGPTAELLERPDILRSVFLEGAASVGDPDFDTARDPERTPVRVREPADDGRSVILEVRGMARSFGGIVAVAGIDLDTYPGEILGLIGPNGAGKTTLFDLVCGFTEPDAGSAILEGRRLDGRSPSARSRRGLGRSFQDARLFPALTVEETLAVALDRWTGAHDPVSAALRLPHILVGEKRVASRVAELLEMMGLGAFRTKFVNELSTGTRRIVDLACVVAHRPIVVLLDEPSSGIAQREAEALAPVIRRIRDEMGCALVVIEHDMALLRSIADRMVALDQGAVVAEGTPEEVLGHPSVVASYLGSDPEALMRSKPTTV
;
A
#
# COMPACT_ATOMS: atom_id res chain seq x y z
N MET A 1 46.07 -54.12 -37.97
CA MET A 1 46.86 -53.28 -38.90
C MET A 1 46.01 -52.06 -39.24
N VAL A 2 46.47 -50.86 -38.84
CA VAL A 2 46.32 -49.55 -39.51
C VAL A 2 44.93 -49.21 -40.11
N ALA A 3 44.13 -48.36 -39.45
CA ALA A 3 43.89 -46.92 -39.79
C ALA A 3 42.98 -46.72 -41.03
N ALA A 4 42.23 -45.64 -41.27
CA ALA A 4 41.64 -44.55 -40.51
C ALA A 4 40.71 -43.81 -41.51
N ARG A 5 39.67 -43.14 -40.98
CA ARG A 5 39.05 -41.87 -41.46
C ARG A 5 38.15 -41.81 -42.71
N GLN A 6 37.23 -40.83 -42.56
CA GLN A 6 36.53 -39.95 -43.52
C GLN A 6 35.16 -40.35 -44.09
N LEU A 7 34.13 -39.53 -43.79
CA LEU A 7 33.52 -38.57 -44.74
C LEU A 7 32.41 -37.70 -44.10
N GLN A 8 32.16 -36.54 -44.71
CA GLN A 8 31.38 -35.37 -44.28
C GLN A 8 29.90 -35.36 -44.74
N ALA A 9 29.00 -34.77 -43.92
CA ALA A 9 27.83 -33.86 -44.20
C ALA A 9 26.69 -34.29 -45.20
N PRO A 10 25.56 -33.54 -45.43
CA PRO A 10 24.97 -32.34 -44.77
C PRO A 10 23.38 -32.28 -44.62
N LEU A 11 22.90 -31.21 -43.93
CA LEU A 11 21.68 -30.34 -44.14
C LEU A 11 20.18 -30.76 -43.93
N HIS A 12 19.50 -29.87 -43.17
CA HIS A 12 18.11 -29.32 -43.24
C HIS A 12 16.82 -30.07 -42.82
N GLY A 13 15.93 -29.35 -42.08
CA GLY A 13 14.50 -29.68 -41.89
C GLY A 13 13.75 -28.83 -40.84
N HIS A 14 12.66 -28.15 -41.24
CA HIS A 14 11.92 -27.06 -40.57
C HIS A 14 11.02 -27.33 -39.34
N ARG A 15 10.77 -26.22 -38.62
CA ARG A 15 9.59 -25.71 -37.84
C ARG A 15 8.25 -26.50 -37.82
N ARG A 16 7.59 -26.52 -36.63
CA ARG A 16 6.17 -26.08 -36.36
C ARG A 16 5.75 -26.40 -34.90
N THR A 17 5.49 -25.40 -34.05
CA THR A 17 4.19 -24.85 -33.58
C THR A 17 3.29 -25.77 -32.74
N ASP A 18 3.22 -25.46 -31.44
CA ASP A 18 2.06 -24.95 -30.67
C ASP A 18 0.67 -25.64 -30.65
N ARG A 19 0.04 -25.51 -29.45
CA ARG A 19 -1.36 -25.79 -29.04
C ARG A 19 -1.68 -27.28 -28.79
N ALA A 20 -2.39 -27.70 -27.74
CA ALA A 20 -3.37 -27.08 -26.86
C ALA A 20 -3.53 -27.95 -25.60
N VAL A 21 -3.96 -27.41 -24.45
CA VAL A 21 -5.07 -27.96 -23.63
C VAL A 21 -5.62 -26.87 -22.72
N VAL A 22 -6.79 -26.33 -23.09
CA VAL A 22 -7.83 -25.81 -22.19
C VAL A 22 -9.06 -26.66 -22.48
N ALA A 23 -9.51 -27.46 -21.50
CA ALA A 23 -10.89 -27.92 -21.29
C ALA A 23 -10.91 -29.23 -20.48
N ALA A 24 -11.40 -29.18 -19.24
CA ALA A 24 -12.23 -30.22 -18.60
C ALA A 24 -12.47 -29.86 -17.11
N TRP A 25 -13.24 -28.80 -16.87
CA TRP A 25 -13.82 -28.46 -15.56
C TRP A 25 -15.28 -28.95 -15.49
N TRP A 26 -15.52 -30.23 -15.75
CA TRP A 26 -16.82 -30.87 -15.50
C TRP A 26 -16.56 -32.34 -15.16
N THR A 27 -16.50 -32.64 -13.86
CA THR A 27 -16.88 -33.90 -13.19
C THR A 27 -16.21 -33.95 -11.82
N GLY A 28 -16.99 -33.70 -10.77
CA GLY A 28 -16.54 -33.82 -9.40
C GLY A 28 -16.23 -35.26 -9.03
N ARG A 29 -14.95 -35.65 -9.05
CA ARG A 29 -14.39 -36.79 -8.30
C ARG A 29 -12.93 -36.51 -7.96
N ARG A 30 -12.58 -36.53 -6.66
CA ARG A 30 -11.20 -36.48 -6.17
C ARG A 30 -10.48 -37.81 -6.45
N PRO A 31 -9.23 -37.82 -6.94
CA PRO A 31 -8.35 -38.98 -6.82
C PRO A 31 -7.27 -38.78 -5.75
N LEU A 32 -7.01 -39.86 -5.02
CA LEU A 32 -5.92 -40.05 -4.03
C LEU A 32 -4.55 -40.13 -4.72
N PRO A 33 -3.43 -39.81 -4.02
CA PRO A 33 -2.11 -39.72 -4.64
C PRO A 33 -1.44 -41.09 -4.80
N VAL A 34 -0.98 -41.39 -6.01
CA VAL A 34 -0.10 -42.51 -6.35
C VAL A 34 1.35 -42.06 -6.30
N ALA A 35 2.16 -42.80 -5.54
CA ALA A 35 3.60 -42.66 -5.45
C ALA A 35 4.30 -43.03 -6.77
N ARG A 36 5.28 -42.22 -7.19
CA ARG A 36 6.28 -42.64 -8.20
C ARG A 36 7.70 -42.46 -7.68
N ARG A 37 8.40 -43.60 -7.69
CA ARG A 37 9.82 -43.82 -7.45
C ARG A 37 10.68 -42.97 -8.39
N ARG A 38 11.78 -42.42 -7.87
CA ARG A 38 12.95 -42.02 -8.67
C ARG A 38 14.13 -42.92 -8.31
N SER A 39 14.71 -43.46 -9.38
CA SER A 39 15.91 -44.28 -9.48
C SER A 39 17.19 -43.45 -9.34
N THR A 40 18.16 -43.95 -8.58
CA THR A 40 19.59 -43.59 -8.64
C THR A 40 20.34 -44.47 -9.63
N PRO A 41 21.47 -44.00 -10.18
CA PRO A 41 22.70 -44.80 -10.07
C PRO A 41 23.94 -43.90 -9.74
N THR A 42 24.65 -44.15 -8.63
CA THR A 42 25.90 -44.93 -8.47
C THR A 42 27.19 -44.09 -8.50
N GLY A 43 27.97 -44.18 -7.41
CA GLY A 43 29.36 -43.69 -7.31
C GLY A 43 29.84 -43.57 -5.86
N ARG A 44 30.43 -44.64 -5.31
CA ARG A 44 31.18 -44.75 -4.03
C ARG A 44 32.55 -45.37 -4.38
N PRO A 45 33.66 -45.23 -3.61
CA PRO A 45 33.77 -45.71 -2.20
C PRO A 45 34.77 -44.95 -1.29
N THR A 46 34.68 -44.99 0.04
CA THR A 46 35.38 -45.91 0.99
C THR A 46 35.24 -45.24 2.38
N GLY A 47 35.16 -45.84 3.57
CA GLY A 47 35.11 -47.20 4.09
C GLY A 47 35.36 -47.09 5.61
N TYR A 48 34.52 -47.68 6.47
CA TYR A 48 34.94 -48.54 7.60
C TYR A 48 33.74 -49.14 8.36
N ARG A 49 33.98 -50.35 8.89
CA ARG A 49 33.04 -51.43 9.25
C ARG A 49 32.19 -51.20 10.51
N ARG A 50 30.99 -51.80 10.48
CA ARG A 50 30.20 -52.26 11.64
C ARG A 50 30.63 -53.67 12.07
N THR A 51 30.49 -53.97 13.35
CA THR A 51 30.10 -55.30 13.85
C THR A 51 28.78 -55.18 14.64
N ARG A 52 27.92 -56.18 14.44
CA ARG A 52 26.62 -56.41 15.10
C ARG A 52 26.85 -57.29 16.33
N ASP A 53 25.98 -57.19 17.33
CA ASP A 53 25.34 -58.35 17.97
C ASP A 53 24.00 -57.99 18.65
N HIS A 54 23.08 -58.96 18.63
CA HIS A 54 21.64 -58.97 19.02
C HIS A 54 21.41 -59.04 20.56
N PRO A 55 20.19 -59.17 21.15
CA PRO A 55 18.81 -59.29 20.61
C PRO A 55 17.73 -58.41 21.31
N ARG A 56 16.49 -58.48 20.80
CA ARG A 56 15.26 -57.94 21.43
C ARG A 56 14.74 -58.86 22.55
N SER A 57 14.17 -58.30 23.62
CA SER A 57 13.30 -58.96 24.60
C SER A 57 12.19 -57.99 25.11
N PRO A 58 11.11 -58.48 25.74
CA PRO A 58 9.74 -57.99 25.49
C PRO A 58 9.19 -56.92 26.45
N ARG A 59 8.12 -56.23 25.99
CA ARG A 59 7.37 -55.18 26.67
C ARG A 59 6.82 -55.61 28.03
N ASN A 60 7.23 -54.93 29.11
CA ASN A 60 6.57 -54.96 30.42
C ASN A 60 5.58 -53.79 30.59
N LEU A 61 4.30 -54.12 30.75
CA LEU A 61 3.14 -53.23 30.95
C LEU A 61 3.00 -52.68 32.40
N ARG A 62 4.10 -52.49 33.14
CA ARG A 62 4.08 -51.96 34.53
C ARG A 62 4.88 -50.66 34.76
N ALA A 63 5.27 -49.95 33.69
CA ALA A 63 6.05 -48.72 33.80
C ALA A 63 5.23 -47.40 33.81
N GLY A 64 3.90 -47.47 33.64
CA GLY A 64 3.04 -46.28 33.55
C GLY A 64 2.83 -45.56 34.90
N GLY A 65 2.65 -46.31 36.00
CA GLY A 65 2.37 -45.73 37.32
C GLY A 65 3.57 -45.00 37.93
N VAL A 66 4.78 -45.53 37.76
CA VAL A 66 6.02 -44.96 38.34
C VAL A 66 6.42 -43.66 37.62
N ALA A 67 6.16 -43.54 36.32
CA ALA A 67 6.43 -42.31 35.55
C ALA A 67 5.49 -41.16 35.93
N VAL A 68 4.24 -41.46 36.30
CA VAL A 68 3.27 -40.47 36.81
C VAL A 68 3.63 -40.02 38.22
N ILE A 69 4.02 -40.96 39.10
CA ILE A 69 4.47 -40.65 40.46
C ILE A 69 5.77 -39.83 40.44
N ARG A 70 6.72 -40.11 39.54
CA ARG A 70 7.96 -39.34 39.40
C ARG A 70 7.75 -37.94 38.80
N ARG A 71 6.71 -37.75 37.98
CA ARG A 71 6.25 -36.42 37.50
C ARG A 71 5.51 -35.63 38.57
N LEU A 72 4.69 -36.29 39.40
CA LEU A 72 4.07 -35.70 40.59
C LEU A 72 5.13 -35.29 41.63
N GLN A 73 6.17 -36.09 41.83
CA GLN A 73 7.30 -35.74 42.69
C GLN A 73 8.12 -34.54 42.19
N HIS A 74 8.25 -34.35 40.86
CA HIS A 74 8.82 -33.12 40.29
C HIS A 74 7.91 -31.90 40.51
N GLY A 75 6.58 -32.07 40.42
CA GLY A 75 5.62 -31.02 40.79
C GLY A 75 5.66 -30.65 42.28
N LEU A 76 5.93 -31.62 43.16
CA LEU A 76 6.14 -31.41 44.59
C LEU A 76 7.52 -30.81 44.92
N ALA A 77 8.54 -31.03 44.08
CA ALA A 77 9.86 -30.40 44.22
C ALA A 77 9.81 -28.88 43.93
N VAL A 78 8.88 -28.42 43.09
CA VAL A 78 8.59 -26.99 42.84
C VAL A 78 8.15 -26.26 44.13
N LEU A 79 7.44 -26.95 45.03
CA LEU A 79 7.05 -26.42 46.34
C LEU A 79 8.20 -26.39 47.35
N ARG A 80 9.24 -27.22 47.16
CA ARG A 80 10.40 -27.30 48.08
C ARG A 80 11.49 -26.27 47.81
N HIS A 81 11.61 -25.76 46.58
CA HIS A 81 12.58 -24.72 46.21
C HIS A 81 11.93 -23.61 45.34
N PRO A 82 11.12 -22.72 45.95
CA PRO A 82 10.36 -21.70 45.22
C PRO A 82 11.26 -20.76 44.41
N ILE A 83 12.44 -20.40 44.95
CA ILE A 83 13.40 -19.50 44.27
C ILE A 83 13.99 -20.14 43.01
N HIS A 84 14.29 -21.45 43.01
CA HIS A 84 14.78 -22.15 41.82
C HIS A 84 13.69 -22.28 40.75
N SER A 85 12.43 -22.49 41.14
CA SER A 85 11.30 -22.49 40.21
C SER A 85 11.06 -21.11 39.59
N LEU A 86 11.22 -20.04 40.37
CA LEU A 86 11.09 -18.66 39.89
C LEU A 86 12.21 -18.28 38.92
N ARG A 87 13.45 -18.74 39.16
CA ARG A 87 14.55 -18.61 38.18
C ARG A 87 14.25 -19.33 36.87
N GLY A 88 13.58 -20.48 36.91
CA GLY A 88 13.16 -21.20 35.69
C GLY A 88 12.10 -20.47 34.86
N VAL A 89 11.35 -19.54 35.45
CA VAL A 89 10.39 -18.66 34.77
C VAL A 89 11.10 -17.45 34.17
N ALA A 90 12.00 -16.83 34.93
CA ALA A 90 12.75 -15.66 34.49
C ALA A 90 13.80 -15.98 33.41
N GLY A 91 14.25 -17.24 33.31
CA GLY A 91 15.29 -17.64 32.37
C GLY A 91 16.59 -16.86 32.66
N ASP A 92 17.14 -16.23 31.62
CA ASP A 92 18.32 -15.37 31.72
C ASP A 92 17.97 -13.92 32.14
N GLY A 93 16.69 -13.60 32.32
CA GLY A 93 16.23 -12.26 32.66
C GLY A 93 16.22 -11.94 34.17
N PRO A 94 16.05 -10.66 34.53
CA PRO A 94 16.15 -10.21 35.93
C PRO A 94 14.90 -10.59 36.73
N LEU A 95 15.09 -11.34 37.82
CA LEU A 95 13.99 -11.79 38.69
C LEU A 95 13.34 -10.66 39.50
N TYR A 96 14.13 -9.69 39.95
CA TYR A 96 13.65 -8.60 40.82
C TYR A 96 12.56 -7.74 40.15
N PRO A 97 12.76 -7.21 38.92
CA PRO A 97 11.69 -6.51 38.19
C PRO A 97 10.43 -7.32 37.99
N LEU A 98 10.55 -8.62 37.67
CA LEU A 98 9.40 -9.50 37.48
C LEU A 98 8.55 -9.62 38.74
N LEU A 99 9.18 -9.78 39.91
CA LEU A 99 8.47 -9.87 41.19
C LEU A 99 7.80 -8.56 41.58
N ILE A 100 8.44 -7.42 41.32
CA ILE A 100 7.87 -6.11 41.61
C ILE A 100 6.65 -5.83 40.72
N LEU A 101 6.76 -6.05 39.41
CA LEU A 101 5.63 -5.85 38.49
C LEU A 101 4.48 -6.82 38.75
N PHE A 102 4.79 -8.07 39.13
CA PHE A 102 3.80 -9.03 39.61
C PHE A 102 3.10 -8.52 40.87
N GLY A 103 3.87 -8.04 41.85
CA GLY A 103 3.33 -7.51 43.10
C GLY A 103 2.40 -6.33 42.88
N LEU A 104 2.83 -5.34 42.07
CA LEU A 104 2.00 -4.17 41.74
C LEU A 104 0.68 -4.60 41.10
N ASN A 105 0.75 -5.46 40.07
CA ASN A 105 -0.46 -5.97 39.41
C ASN A 105 -1.36 -6.78 40.35
N ALA A 106 -0.79 -7.52 41.31
CA ALA A 106 -1.56 -8.28 42.28
C ALA A 106 -2.34 -7.34 43.19
N VAL A 107 -1.70 -6.30 43.75
CA VAL A 107 -2.35 -5.36 44.67
C VAL A 107 -3.42 -4.52 43.97
N ASP A 108 -3.26 -4.21 42.69
CA ASP A 108 -4.32 -3.59 41.89
C ASP A 108 -5.59 -4.45 41.79
N GLU A 109 -5.42 -5.76 41.71
CA GLU A 109 -6.54 -6.70 41.69
C GLU A 109 -7.17 -6.87 43.09
N LEU A 110 -6.42 -6.65 44.17
CA LEU A 110 -6.95 -6.65 45.54
C LEU A 110 -8.01 -5.54 45.72
N ASP A 111 -7.74 -4.31 45.29
CA ASP A 111 -8.73 -3.20 45.37
C ASP A 111 -9.96 -3.46 44.50
N ARG A 112 -9.77 -4.01 43.30
CA ARG A 112 -10.90 -4.31 42.41
C ARG A 112 -11.81 -5.39 42.99
N ALA A 113 -11.22 -6.47 43.52
CA ALA A 113 -11.98 -7.54 44.16
C ALA A 113 -12.69 -7.01 45.42
N ALA A 114 -12.02 -6.16 46.21
CA ALA A 114 -12.63 -5.54 47.38
C ALA A 114 -13.84 -4.67 47.03
N PHE A 115 -13.69 -3.79 46.04
CA PHE A 115 -14.79 -2.94 45.57
C PHE A 115 -15.95 -3.75 44.97
N GLY A 116 -15.66 -4.81 44.23
CA GLY A 116 -16.69 -5.67 43.64
C GLY A 116 -17.52 -6.42 44.69
N ILE A 117 -16.89 -6.88 45.77
CA ILE A 117 -17.58 -7.64 46.83
C ILE A 117 -18.39 -6.72 47.75
N LEU A 118 -17.84 -5.55 48.08
CA LEU A 118 -18.47 -4.59 48.99
C LEU A 118 -19.42 -3.62 48.26
N LEU A 119 -19.69 -3.89 46.98
CA LEU A 119 -20.52 -3.06 46.13
C LEU A 119 -21.94 -2.85 46.70
N PRO A 120 -22.61 -3.87 47.29
CA PRO A 120 -23.93 -3.70 47.90
C PRO A 120 -23.90 -2.72 49.08
N GLU A 121 -22.92 -2.84 49.98
CA GLU A 121 -22.79 -1.99 51.17
C GLU A 121 -22.48 -0.54 50.78
N ILE A 122 -21.63 -0.35 49.75
CA ILE A 122 -21.34 0.98 49.18
C ILE A 122 -22.61 1.58 48.58
N ARG A 123 -23.40 0.80 47.84
CA ARG A 123 -24.66 1.28 47.25
C ARG A 123 -25.62 1.75 48.34
N ASP A 124 -25.80 0.95 49.38
CA ASP A 124 -26.77 1.22 50.45
C ASP A 124 -26.39 2.48 51.24
N GLU A 125 -25.10 2.73 51.48
CA GLU A 125 -24.67 3.94 52.17
C GLU A 125 -24.88 5.22 51.36
N PHE A 126 -24.69 5.17 50.03
CA PHE A 126 -24.86 6.35 49.17
C PHE A 126 -26.25 6.48 48.55
N GLY A 127 -27.17 5.55 48.84
CA GLY A 127 -28.54 5.56 48.30
C GLY A 127 -28.60 5.42 46.77
N PHE A 128 -27.66 4.69 46.17
CA PHE A 128 -27.62 4.47 44.73
C PHE A 128 -28.78 3.58 44.26
N ASP A 129 -29.39 3.93 43.13
CA ASP A 129 -30.03 2.91 42.29
C ASP A 129 -28.94 2.08 41.59
N TYR A 130 -29.26 0.85 41.22
CA TYR A 130 -28.30 -0.02 40.52
C TYR A 130 -27.81 0.59 39.20
N GLN A 131 -28.66 1.36 38.51
CA GLN A 131 -28.37 1.96 37.21
C GLN A 131 -27.34 3.10 37.31
N GLY A 132 -27.42 3.96 38.33
CA GLY A 132 -26.47 5.04 38.57
C GLY A 132 -25.08 4.52 38.94
N LEU A 133 -25.01 3.43 39.71
CA LEU A 133 -23.76 2.78 40.06
C LEU A 133 -23.10 2.08 38.87
N LEU A 134 -23.88 1.40 38.03
CA LEU A 134 -23.39 0.83 36.76
C LEU A 134 -22.93 1.92 35.78
N SER A 135 -23.63 3.04 35.72
CA SER A 135 -23.26 4.19 34.88
C SER A 135 -21.94 4.80 35.34
N LEU A 136 -21.73 4.94 36.65
CA LEU A 136 -20.46 5.39 37.22
C LEU A 136 -19.31 4.44 36.83
N LEU A 137 -19.51 3.13 37.00
CA LEU A 137 -18.53 2.11 36.62
C LEU A 137 -18.21 2.13 35.12
N ALA A 138 -19.23 2.30 34.27
CA ALA A 138 -19.07 2.39 32.82
C ALA A 138 -18.27 3.63 32.41
N VAL A 139 -18.59 4.82 32.97
CA VAL A 139 -17.87 6.06 32.70
C VAL A 139 -16.41 5.97 33.16
N VAL A 140 -16.17 5.45 34.37
CA VAL A 140 -14.82 5.24 34.91
C VAL A 140 -14.02 4.29 34.02
N SER A 141 -14.62 3.18 33.59
CA SER A 141 -13.96 2.19 32.72
C SER A 141 -13.68 2.73 31.33
N ALA A 142 -14.64 3.43 30.72
CA ALA A 142 -14.48 4.06 29.40
C ALA A 142 -13.41 5.16 29.42
N THR A 143 -13.39 5.99 30.46
CA THR A 143 -12.38 7.06 30.64
C THR A 143 -10.99 6.47 30.83
N SER A 144 -10.87 5.41 31.64
CA SER A 144 -9.63 4.66 31.85
C SER A 144 -9.09 4.08 30.54
N LEU A 145 -9.93 3.43 29.74
CA LEU A 145 -9.57 2.91 28.41
C LEU A 145 -9.15 4.02 27.45
N ALA A 146 -9.88 5.14 27.40
CA ALA A 146 -9.57 6.27 26.53
C ALA A 146 -8.21 6.91 26.87
N LEU A 147 -7.85 6.97 28.16
CA LEU A 147 -6.58 7.52 28.62
C LEU A 147 -5.39 6.58 28.41
N GLN A 148 -5.59 5.30 28.08
CA GLN A 148 -4.47 4.38 27.85
C GLN A 148 -3.57 4.83 26.68
N VAL A 149 -4.11 5.38 25.60
CA VAL A 149 -3.31 5.82 24.45
C VAL A 149 -2.42 7.05 24.72
N PRO A 150 -2.91 8.16 25.33
CA PRO A 150 -2.02 9.25 25.71
C PRO A 150 -0.99 8.81 26.77
N ILE A 151 -1.37 7.95 27.72
CA ILE A 151 -0.41 7.37 28.68
C ILE A 151 0.65 6.54 27.95
N ALA A 152 0.27 5.77 26.93
CA ALA A 152 1.18 4.96 26.15
C ALA A 152 2.17 5.79 25.33
N GLY A 153 1.73 6.89 24.71
CA GLY A 153 2.66 7.80 24.03
C GLY A 153 3.59 8.54 24.99
N MET A 154 3.17 8.79 26.23
CA MET A 154 4.08 9.21 27.29
C MET A 154 5.07 8.11 27.68
N ALA A 155 4.61 6.86 27.80
CA ALA A 155 5.45 5.69 28.09
C ALA A 155 6.50 5.44 27.00
N ASP A 156 6.18 5.76 25.74
CA ASP A 156 7.15 5.70 24.65
C ASP A 156 8.15 6.88 24.65
N ARG A 157 7.91 7.97 25.39
CA ARG A 157 8.83 9.14 25.44
C ARG A 157 9.61 9.28 26.73
N TYR A 158 9.07 8.78 27.83
CA TYR A 158 9.62 8.92 29.18
C TYR A 158 9.96 7.54 29.78
N PRO A 159 10.77 7.50 30.86
CA PRO A 159 11.06 6.24 31.55
C PRO A 159 9.78 5.58 32.08
N ARG A 160 9.49 4.35 31.64
CA ARG A 160 8.25 3.63 31.96
C ARG A 160 8.17 3.28 33.43
N ILE A 161 9.30 3.04 34.09
CA ILE A 161 9.35 2.79 35.53
C ILE A 161 8.82 4.00 36.31
N ARG A 162 9.18 5.23 35.92
CA ARG A 162 8.69 6.44 36.60
C ARG A 162 7.18 6.60 36.43
N LEU A 163 6.68 6.34 35.22
CA LEU A 163 5.25 6.36 34.94
C LEU A 163 4.50 5.31 35.77
N ALA A 164 4.98 4.07 35.81
CA ALA A 164 4.40 3.00 36.62
C ALA A 164 4.39 3.34 38.12
N LEU A 165 5.47 3.94 38.65
CA LEU A 165 5.54 4.42 40.03
C LEU A 165 4.51 5.51 40.34
N VAL A 166 4.40 6.51 39.46
CA VAL A 166 3.41 7.60 39.61
C VAL A 166 1.99 7.03 39.53
N GLY A 167 1.73 6.12 38.59
CA GLY A 167 0.46 5.42 38.44
C GLY A 167 0.09 4.61 39.69
N ALA A 168 1.02 3.82 40.22
CA ALA A 168 0.82 3.03 41.44
C ALA A 168 0.61 3.89 42.69
N LEU A 169 1.33 5.01 42.81
CA LEU A 169 1.13 5.97 43.91
C LEU A 169 -0.24 6.64 43.81
N ALA A 170 -0.61 7.13 42.62
CA ALA A 170 -1.92 7.73 42.37
C ALA A 170 -3.04 6.72 42.67
N TRP A 171 -2.89 5.48 42.22
CA TRP A 171 -3.80 4.38 42.53
C TRP A 171 -3.94 4.15 44.03
N SER A 172 -2.82 4.08 44.78
CA SER A 172 -2.82 3.80 46.22
C SER A 172 -3.53 4.91 47.01
N VAL A 173 -3.23 6.17 46.67
CA VAL A 173 -3.89 7.35 47.26
C VAL A 173 -5.39 7.34 46.96
N CYS A 174 -5.79 7.01 45.73
CA CYS A 174 -7.18 6.99 45.30
C CYS A 174 -7.97 5.80 45.88
N SER A 175 -7.34 4.63 46.00
CA SER A 175 -7.91 3.47 46.70
C SER A 175 -8.18 3.81 48.17
N PHE A 176 -7.17 4.36 48.88
CA PHE A 176 -7.34 4.86 50.25
C PHE A 176 -8.44 5.91 50.36
N SER A 177 -8.49 6.85 49.40
CA SER A 177 -9.52 7.90 49.34
C SER A 177 -10.93 7.34 49.15
N THR A 178 -11.10 6.15 48.59
CA THR A 178 -12.43 5.53 48.54
C THR A 178 -12.96 5.21 49.93
N GLY A 179 -12.12 4.74 50.85
CA GLY A 179 -12.52 4.55 52.24
C GLY A 179 -12.92 5.87 52.91
N LEU A 180 -12.34 7.00 52.50
CA LEU A 180 -12.67 8.33 52.99
C LEU A 180 -13.91 8.96 52.33
N ALA A 181 -14.54 8.28 51.36
CA ALA A 181 -15.57 8.94 50.57
C ALA A 181 -16.80 9.29 51.41
N ALA A 182 -17.11 10.59 51.46
CA ALA A 182 -18.27 11.13 52.17
C ALA A 182 -19.46 11.42 51.23
N GLY A 183 -19.26 11.30 49.91
CA GLY A 183 -20.31 11.53 48.92
C GLY A 183 -19.97 10.98 47.54
N ILE A 184 -20.98 10.90 46.68
CA ILE A 184 -20.93 10.26 45.35
C ILE A 184 -19.89 10.90 44.43
N VAL A 185 -19.81 12.23 44.40
CA VAL A 185 -18.85 12.94 43.53
C VAL A 185 -17.42 12.59 43.93
N PHE A 186 -17.14 12.54 45.23
CA PHE A 186 -15.82 12.20 45.74
C PHE A 186 -15.50 10.71 45.54
N LEU A 187 -16.47 9.82 45.72
CA LEU A 187 -16.33 8.39 45.38
C LEU A 187 -16.01 8.21 43.89
N GLY A 188 -16.72 8.93 43.01
CA GLY A 188 -16.47 8.92 41.58
C GLY A 188 -15.06 9.40 41.25
N PHE A 189 -14.60 10.51 41.83
CA PHE A 189 -13.23 11.00 41.66
C PHE A 189 -12.18 10.00 42.13
N ALA A 190 -12.36 9.41 43.32
CA ALA A 190 -11.47 8.38 43.85
C ALA A 190 -11.42 7.14 42.94
N ARG A 191 -12.57 6.71 42.40
CA ARG A 191 -12.64 5.55 41.49
C ARG A 191 -12.06 5.84 40.12
N SER A 192 -12.28 7.04 39.58
CA SER A 192 -11.61 7.52 38.36
C SER A 192 -10.10 7.55 38.54
N GLY A 193 -9.59 8.11 39.64
CA GLY A 193 -8.16 8.16 39.91
C GLY A 193 -7.51 6.77 40.05
N SER A 194 -8.18 5.84 40.75
CA SER A 194 -7.76 4.43 40.81
C SER A 194 -7.74 3.77 39.42
N ALA A 195 -8.79 3.99 38.61
CA ALA A 195 -8.85 3.45 37.26
C ALA A 195 -7.80 4.03 36.31
N ILE A 196 -7.43 5.32 36.47
CA ILE A 196 -6.34 5.96 35.72
C ILE A 196 -4.99 5.40 36.14
N GLY A 197 -4.74 5.25 37.44
CA GLY A 197 -3.52 4.63 37.95
C GLY A 197 -3.32 3.23 37.38
N LYS A 198 -4.39 2.41 37.33
CA LYS A 198 -4.40 1.10 36.67
C LYS A 198 -4.15 1.20 35.16
N ALA A 199 -4.71 2.22 34.48
CA ALA A 199 -4.55 2.40 33.03
C ALA A 199 -3.07 2.54 32.60
N VAL A 200 -2.18 2.91 33.53
CA VAL A 200 -0.74 2.98 33.31
C VAL A 200 -0.09 1.60 33.19
N ASN A 201 -0.64 0.57 33.84
CA ASN A 201 0.00 -0.74 33.94
C ASN A 201 0.11 -1.43 32.58
N ASP A 202 -0.97 -1.47 31.81
CA ASP A 202 -1.00 -2.17 30.50
C ASP A 202 0.09 -1.66 29.53
N PRO A 203 0.25 -0.34 29.27
CA PRO A 203 1.32 0.16 28.41
C PRO A 203 2.72 0.03 29.02
N THR A 204 2.87 0.16 30.34
CA THR A 204 4.20 0.17 30.98
C THR A 204 4.71 -1.22 31.31
N HIS A 205 3.94 -2.05 32.03
CA HIS A 205 4.36 -3.38 32.47
C HIS A 205 4.61 -4.29 31.28
N ASN A 206 3.69 -4.35 30.31
CA ASN A 206 3.85 -5.23 29.15
C ASN A 206 5.06 -4.84 28.28
N SER A 207 5.30 -3.53 28.12
CA SER A 207 6.47 -3.02 27.38
C SER A 207 7.79 -3.29 28.13
N LEU A 208 7.82 -3.08 29.45
CA LEU A 208 8.99 -3.36 30.30
C LEU A 208 9.34 -4.85 30.34
N LEU A 209 8.34 -5.73 30.46
CA LEU A 209 8.57 -7.18 30.43
C LEU A 209 9.13 -7.63 29.07
N ALA A 210 8.67 -7.04 27.97
CA ALA A 210 9.22 -7.36 26.65
C ALA A 210 10.69 -6.95 26.51
N ASP A 211 11.11 -5.82 27.10
CA ASP A 211 12.50 -5.33 27.03
C ASP A 211 13.45 -5.99 28.04
N TRP A 212 12.98 -6.41 29.22
CA TRP A 212 13.82 -7.13 30.17
C TRP A 212 14.10 -8.58 29.75
N PHE A 213 13.17 -9.22 29.03
CA PHE A 213 13.21 -10.67 28.79
C PHE A 213 13.37 -11.04 27.30
N PRO A 214 14.20 -12.05 26.98
CA PRO A 214 14.37 -12.53 25.61
C PRO A 214 13.05 -13.05 24.98
N PRO A 215 12.87 -12.91 23.65
CA PRO A 215 11.71 -13.40 22.89
C PRO A 215 11.21 -14.80 23.25
N ALA A 216 12.13 -15.75 23.48
CA ALA A 216 11.81 -17.15 23.77
C ALA A 216 11.14 -17.36 25.14
N ASP A 217 11.42 -16.49 26.11
CA ASP A 217 10.93 -16.62 27.49
C ASP A 217 9.65 -15.80 27.76
N ARG A 218 9.33 -14.84 26.87
CA ARG A 218 8.16 -13.94 27.01
C ARG A 218 6.85 -14.66 27.34
N PRO A 219 6.47 -15.79 26.73
CA PRO A 219 5.23 -16.49 27.08
C PRO A 219 5.17 -16.93 28.55
N ARG A 220 6.31 -17.32 29.15
CA ARG A 220 6.39 -17.74 30.56
C ARG A 220 6.33 -16.53 31.49
N VAL A 221 7.04 -15.47 31.11
CA VAL A 221 7.10 -14.21 31.86
C VAL A 221 5.72 -13.54 31.91
N PHE A 222 5.04 -13.41 30.76
CA PHE A 222 3.68 -12.88 30.71
C PHE A 222 2.69 -13.75 31.49
N SER A 223 2.82 -15.07 31.43
CA SER A 223 1.95 -15.98 32.20
C SER A 223 2.15 -15.81 33.71
N PHE A 224 3.40 -15.69 34.16
CA PHE A 224 3.71 -15.42 35.56
C PHE A 224 3.16 -14.07 36.01
N HIS A 225 3.38 -13.01 35.24
CA HIS A 225 2.85 -11.68 35.55
C HIS A 225 1.31 -11.67 35.60
N GLN A 226 0.65 -12.33 34.64
CA GLN A 226 -0.81 -12.45 34.61
C GLN A 226 -1.38 -13.33 35.74
N ALA A 227 -0.58 -14.20 36.36
CA ALA A 227 -1.01 -14.96 37.53
C ALA A 227 -1.30 -14.07 38.75
N ALA A 228 -0.80 -12.82 38.74
CA ALA A 228 -1.15 -11.82 39.72
C ALA A 228 -2.66 -11.53 39.76
N ASN A 229 -3.38 -11.64 38.62
CA ASN A 229 -4.81 -11.36 38.57
C ASN A 229 -5.63 -12.40 39.38
N PRO A 230 -5.60 -13.72 39.10
CA PRO A 230 -6.35 -14.67 39.89
C PRO A 230 -5.87 -14.73 41.36
N ILE A 231 -4.57 -14.57 41.62
CA ILE A 231 -4.02 -14.58 42.99
C ILE A 231 -4.52 -13.35 43.76
N GLY A 232 -4.38 -12.16 43.18
CA GLY A 232 -4.79 -10.91 43.78
C GLY A 232 -6.30 -10.82 43.97
N GLY A 233 -7.08 -11.32 42.99
CA GLY A 233 -8.53 -11.41 43.10
C GLY A 233 -8.99 -12.32 44.24
N THR A 234 -8.38 -13.51 44.40
CA THR A 234 -8.72 -14.41 45.51
C THR A 234 -8.30 -13.83 46.86
N LEU A 235 -7.09 -13.30 46.99
CA LEU A 235 -6.62 -12.70 48.24
C LEU A 235 -7.41 -11.44 48.61
N GLY A 236 -7.69 -10.59 47.63
CA GLY A 236 -8.51 -9.39 47.79
C GLY A 236 -9.92 -9.74 48.22
N ALA A 237 -10.51 -10.79 47.62
CA ALA A 237 -11.83 -11.24 48.00
C ALA A 237 -11.92 -11.68 49.47
N LEU A 238 -10.97 -12.51 49.89
CA LEU A 238 -10.88 -12.99 51.27
C LEU A 238 -10.62 -11.86 52.26
N ALA A 239 -9.68 -10.96 51.92
CA ALA A 239 -9.34 -9.84 52.78
C ALA A 239 -10.49 -8.84 52.90
N ALA A 240 -11.16 -8.50 51.80
CA ALA A 240 -12.27 -7.57 51.77
C ALA A 240 -13.49 -8.09 52.51
N GLY A 241 -13.83 -9.38 52.32
CA GLY A 241 -14.93 -10.00 53.07
C GLY A 241 -14.66 -10.02 54.57
N LEU A 242 -13.45 -10.43 54.99
CA LEU A 242 -13.07 -10.47 56.40
C LEU A 242 -13.04 -9.08 57.04
N LEU A 243 -12.36 -8.13 56.42
CA LEU A 243 -12.23 -6.76 56.94
C LEU A 243 -13.58 -6.01 56.88
N GLY A 244 -14.35 -6.22 55.82
CA GLY A 244 -15.70 -5.66 55.66
C GLY A 244 -16.66 -6.16 56.75
N TYR A 245 -16.60 -7.45 57.07
CA TYR A 245 -17.42 -8.05 58.12
C TYR A 245 -17.10 -7.48 59.52
N TYR A 246 -15.82 -7.37 59.88
CA TYR A 246 -15.43 -6.94 61.23
C TYR A 246 -15.39 -5.42 61.42
N PHE A 247 -15.07 -4.66 60.38
CA PHE A 247 -14.75 -3.23 60.48
C PHE A 247 -15.55 -2.35 59.50
N GLY A 248 -16.51 -2.92 58.78
CA GLY A 248 -17.32 -2.24 57.77
C GLY A 248 -16.60 -2.09 56.42
N TRP A 249 -17.35 -1.72 55.39
CA TRP A 249 -16.89 -1.71 54.00
C TRP A 249 -15.72 -0.73 53.72
N ARG A 250 -15.51 0.28 54.57
CA ARG A 250 -14.41 1.25 54.42
C ARG A 250 -13.03 0.68 54.77
N ALA A 251 -12.96 -0.17 55.79
CA ALA A 251 -11.69 -0.66 56.33
C ALA A 251 -10.79 -1.39 55.32
N PRO A 252 -11.30 -2.26 54.43
CA PRO A 252 -10.53 -2.86 53.35
C PRO A 252 -9.71 -1.85 52.53
N PHE A 253 -10.27 -0.70 52.18
CA PHE A 253 -9.57 0.29 51.34
C PHE A 253 -8.41 1.00 52.06
N PHE A 254 -8.45 1.10 53.38
CA PHE A 254 -7.31 1.63 54.15
C PHE A 254 -6.17 0.62 54.26
N VAL A 255 -6.51 -0.65 54.49
CA VAL A 255 -5.51 -1.71 54.70
C VAL A 255 -4.87 -2.14 53.37
N LEU A 256 -5.68 -2.29 52.32
CA LEU A 256 -5.22 -2.81 51.02
C LEU A 256 -4.40 -1.79 50.21
N ALA A 257 -4.44 -0.50 50.56
CA ALA A 257 -3.60 0.52 49.95
C ALA A 257 -2.12 0.44 50.38
N PHE A 258 -1.84 -0.09 51.59
CA PHE A 258 -0.49 -0.11 52.19
C PHE A 258 0.51 -1.03 51.45
N PRO A 259 0.16 -2.27 51.05
CA PRO A 259 1.06 -3.10 50.25
C PRO A 259 1.59 -2.43 48.98
N THR A 260 0.79 -1.60 48.31
CA THR A 260 1.27 -0.83 47.14
C THR A 260 2.31 0.21 47.51
N LEU A 261 2.17 0.92 48.64
CA LEU A 261 3.20 1.86 49.09
C LEU A 261 4.55 1.15 49.32
N VAL A 262 4.53 -0.04 49.92
CA VAL A 262 5.73 -0.86 50.11
C VAL A 262 6.34 -1.24 48.75
N LEU A 263 5.52 -1.69 47.81
CA LEU A 263 5.98 -2.05 46.46
C LEU A 263 6.50 -0.85 45.67
N VAL A 264 5.90 0.33 45.80
CA VAL A 264 6.38 1.59 45.21
C VAL A 264 7.78 1.92 45.73
N VAL A 265 8.01 1.83 47.04
CA VAL A 265 9.34 2.05 47.64
C VAL A 265 10.37 1.04 47.10
N LEU A 266 10.01 -0.23 46.99
CA LEU A 266 10.89 -1.26 46.40
C LEU A 266 11.14 -1.01 44.90
N ALA A 267 10.12 -0.56 44.17
CA ALA A 267 10.18 -0.30 42.74
C ALA A 267 11.10 0.87 42.35
N VAL A 268 11.42 1.79 43.28
CA VAL A 268 12.42 2.86 43.06
C VAL A 268 13.81 2.31 42.68
N ARG A 269 14.14 1.07 43.08
CA ARG A 269 15.42 0.42 42.73
C ARG A 269 15.46 -0.17 41.32
N LEU A 270 14.36 -0.15 40.58
CA LEU A 270 14.31 -0.66 39.21
C LEU A 270 15.12 0.22 38.26
N ARG A 271 15.75 -0.42 37.27
CA ARG A 271 16.51 0.25 36.21
C ARG A 271 15.81 0.05 34.88
N GLU A 272 15.69 1.13 34.12
CA GLU A 272 15.03 1.13 32.82
C GLU A 272 15.85 0.25 31.84
N PRO A 273 15.24 -0.75 31.19
CA PRO A 273 15.93 -1.54 30.19
C PRO A 273 16.05 -0.79 28.85
N VAL A 274 17.14 -1.06 28.14
CA VAL A 274 17.35 -0.57 26.77
C VAL A 274 16.28 -1.17 25.86
N ARG A 275 15.54 -0.29 25.19
CA ARG A 275 14.41 -0.69 24.33
C ARG A 275 14.86 -1.48 23.12
N GLY A 276 14.30 -2.67 22.90
CA GLY A 276 14.54 -3.48 21.71
C GLY A 276 15.88 -4.22 21.68
N ALA A 277 16.64 -4.21 22.79
CA ALA A 277 17.98 -4.79 22.83
C ALA A 277 17.98 -6.30 22.54
N HIS A 278 16.96 -7.03 22.99
CA HIS A 278 16.85 -8.47 22.74
C HIS A 278 16.49 -8.79 21.28
N GLU A 279 15.61 -8.00 20.67
CA GLU A 279 15.24 -8.12 19.25
C GLU A 279 16.45 -7.85 18.35
N ARG A 280 17.21 -6.78 18.61
CA ARG A 280 18.42 -6.46 17.85
C ARG A 280 19.48 -7.55 17.97
N ARG A 281 19.68 -8.09 19.18
CA ARG A 281 20.59 -9.21 19.40
C ARG A 281 20.14 -10.47 18.64
N ALA A 282 18.84 -10.75 18.62
CA ALA A 282 18.28 -11.87 17.87
C ALA A 282 18.37 -11.68 16.35
N ALA A 283 18.34 -10.45 15.87
CA ALA A 283 18.57 -10.07 14.47
C ALA A 283 20.06 -10.08 14.06
N GLY A 284 20.99 -10.37 14.99
CA GLY A 284 22.42 -10.44 14.70
C GLY A 284 23.16 -9.09 14.73
N ALA A 285 22.58 -8.05 15.32
CA ALA A 285 23.22 -6.74 15.44
C ALA A 285 24.49 -6.78 16.31
N GLU A 286 25.45 -5.91 16.00
CA GLU A 286 26.71 -5.78 16.75
C GLU A 286 26.44 -5.40 18.23
N ALA A 287 27.27 -5.92 19.16
CA ALA A 287 27.10 -5.72 20.60
C ALA A 287 26.97 -4.23 21.01
N GLN A 288 27.70 -3.32 20.34
CA GLN A 288 27.61 -1.89 20.61
C GLN A 288 26.32 -1.26 20.06
N ALA A 289 25.80 -1.74 18.92
CA ALA A 289 24.54 -1.26 18.32
C ALA A 289 23.33 -1.68 19.16
N VAL A 290 23.41 -2.84 19.82
CA VAL A 290 22.34 -3.36 20.70
C VAL A 290 22.00 -2.38 21.84
N GLU A 291 23.00 -1.67 22.37
CA GLU A 291 22.82 -0.73 23.49
C GLU A 291 22.38 0.69 23.09
N ILE A 292 22.33 0.98 21.79
CA ILE A 292 21.90 2.29 21.31
C ILE A 292 20.37 2.36 21.31
N GLU A 293 19.82 3.26 22.13
CA GLU A 293 18.38 3.52 22.13
C GLU A 293 17.96 4.35 20.92
N GLU A 294 16.86 3.91 20.30
CA GLU A 294 16.22 4.65 19.21
C GLU A 294 15.45 5.86 19.75
N PRO A 295 15.40 6.98 19.00
CA PRO A 295 14.63 8.14 19.40
C PRO A 295 13.12 7.83 19.35
N PRO A 296 12.34 8.36 20.30
CA PRO A 296 10.93 8.05 20.42
C PRO A 296 10.12 8.63 19.25
N PRO A 297 9.15 7.89 18.71
CA PRO A 297 8.32 8.36 17.61
C PRO A 297 7.33 9.46 18.06
N SER A 298 6.85 10.21 17.08
CA SER A 298 5.65 11.05 17.29
C SER A 298 4.39 10.18 17.49
N TYR A 299 3.31 10.76 18.02
CA TYR A 299 2.05 10.02 18.18
C TYR A 299 1.51 9.50 16.84
N ALA A 300 1.51 10.37 15.82
CA ALA A 300 1.05 10.02 14.48
C ALA A 300 1.95 8.96 13.83
N GLU A 301 3.26 9.05 14.04
CA GLU A 301 4.24 8.07 13.55
C GLU A 301 4.04 6.69 14.20
N ALA A 302 3.89 6.63 15.52
CA ALA A 302 3.65 5.38 16.24
C ALA A 302 2.32 4.72 15.84
N TRP A 303 1.24 5.51 15.67
CA TRP A 303 -0.02 5.01 15.14
C TRP A 303 0.12 4.44 13.72
N ARG A 304 0.79 5.18 12.82
CA ARG A 304 1.06 4.73 11.44
C ARG A 304 1.85 3.43 11.43
N MET A 305 2.92 3.33 12.22
CA MET A 305 3.73 2.11 12.35
C MET A 305 2.85 0.92 12.77
N ALA A 306 2.02 1.08 13.79
CA ALA A 306 1.13 0.02 14.26
C ALA A 306 0.09 -0.40 13.19
N TRP A 307 -0.46 0.57 12.45
CA TRP A 307 -1.51 0.32 11.46
C TRP A 307 -1.01 -0.37 10.17
N LYS A 308 0.27 -0.16 9.83
CA LYS A 308 0.89 -0.78 8.65
C LYS A 308 1.14 -2.27 8.83
N ILE A 309 1.41 -2.70 10.06
CA ILE A 309 1.66 -4.11 10.34
C ILE A 309 0.36 -4.90 10.18
N ALA A 310 0.30 -5.73 9.13
CA ALA A 310 -0.93 -6.37 8.70
C ALA A 310 -1.50 -7.35 9.74
N SER A 311 -0.63 -8.06 10.47
CA SER A 311 -1.02 -8.91 11.60
C SER A 311 -1.62 -8.10 12.75
N LEU A 312 -1.05 -6.93 13.11
CA LEU A 312 -1.62 -6.06 14.15
C LEU A 312 -3.02 -5.59 13.77
N ARG A 313 -3.22 -5.11 12.52
CA ARG A 313 -4.54 -4.67 12.04
C ARG A 313 -5.58 -5.79 12.13
N ARG A 314 -5.22 -7.02 11.78
CA ARG A 314 -6.12 -8.20 11.91
C ARG A 314 -6.37 -8.58 13.37
N MET A 315 -5.36 -8.51 14.23
CA MET A 315 -5.52 -8.76 15.67
C MET A 315 -6.45 -7.72 16.30
N PHE A 316 -6.29 -6.44 15.96
CA PHE A 316 -7.15 -5.35 16.41
C PHE A 316 -8.58 -5.49 15.90
N ALA A 317 -8.77 -5.83 14.62
CA ALA A 317 -10.10 -6.09 14.05
C ALA A 317 -10.81 -7.29 14.73
N ALA A 318 -10.07 -8.25 15.29
CA ALA A 318 -10.65 -9.35 16.05
C ALA A 318 -11.06 -8.98 17.49
N MET A 319 -10.46 -7.94 18.09
CA MET A 319 -10.68 -7.58 19.50
C MET A 319 -12.14 -7.30 19.87
N PRO A 320 -12.95 -6.57 19.08
CA PRO A 320 -14.36 -6.37 19.41
C PRO A 320 -15.11 -7.70 19.59
N PHE A 321 -14.92 -8.63 18.65
CA PHE A 321 -15.60 -9.92 18.63
C PHE A 321 -15.08 -10.87 19.71
N LEU A 322 -13.76 -10.90 19.92
CA LEU A 322 -13.17 -11.71 20.98
C LEU A 322 -13.57 -11.19 22.37
N THR A 323 -13.65 -9.86 22.54
CA THR A 323 -14.11 -9.27 23.80
C THR A 323 -15.57 -9.60 24.06
N VAL A 324 -16.45 -9.51 23.05
CA VAL A 324 -17.86 -9.88 23.23
C VAL A 324 -17.99 -11.38 23.45
N GLY A 325 -17.35 -12.22 22.63
CA GLY A 325 -17.47 -13.67 22.72
C GLY A 325 -16.87 -14.27 24.00
N ILE A 326 -15.81 -13.68 24.56
CA ILE A 326 -15.14 -14.16 25.78
C ILE A 326 -15.61 -13.36 27.02
N GLY A 327 -15.60 -12.04 26.94
CA GLY A 327 -15.96 -11.13 28.04
C GLY A 327 -17.46 -10.93 28.25
N GLY A 328 -18.26 -11.01 27.18
CA GLY A 328 -19.73 -10.98 27.27
C GLY A 328 -20.28 -12.14 28.09
N PHE A 329 -19.64 -13.31 28.04
CA PHE A 329 -19.95 -14.44 28.92
C PHE A 329 -19.87 -14.07 30.40
N ALA A 330 -18.80 -13.39 30.84
CA ALA A 330 -18.64 -13.01 32.24
C ALA A 330 -19.75 -12.06 32.72
N SER A 331 -20.20 -11.16 31.84
CA SER A 331 -21.29 -10.21 32.13
C SER A 331 -22.64 -10.92 32.25
N LEU A 332 -22.96 -11.83 31.33
CA LEU A 332 -24.20 -12.61 31.35
C LEU A 332 -24.20 -13.71 32.44
N ASN A 333 -23.03 -14.22 32.82
CA ASN A 333 -22.90 -15.29 33.81
C ASN A 333 -23.52 -14.93 35.15
N ILE A 334 -23.32 -13.68 35.62
CA ILE A 334 -23.85 -13.20 36.90
C ILE A 334 -25.38 -13.18 36.89
N LEU A 335 -25.98 -12.75 35.77
CA LEU A 335 -27.42 -12.69 35.57
C LEU A 335 -28.03 -14.09 35.41
N PHE A 336 -27.37 -14.97 34.66
CA PHE A 336 -27.83 -16.35 34.45
C PHE A 336 -27.87 -17.16 35.75
N LEU A 337 -26.87 -17.00 36.61
CA LEU A 337 -26.85 -17.67 37.92
C LEU A 337 -28.00 -17.23 38.82
N GLU A 338 -28.38 -15.96 38.76
CA GLU A 338 -29.53 -15.41 39.49
C GLU A 338 -30.86 -15.90 38.91
N GLU A 339 -31.06 -15.75 37.60
CA GLU A 339 -32.35 -16.03 36.94
C GLU A 339 -32.66 -17.54 36.84
N ILE A 340 -31.66 -18.37 36.55
CA ILE A 340 -31.86 -19.81 36.30
C ILE A 340 -31.70 -20.66 37.55
N PHE A 341 -30.76 -20.32 38.44
CA PHE A 341 -30.46 -21.10 39.63
C PHE A 341 -30.92 -20.43 40.93
N GLY A 342 -31.45 -19.21 40.86
CA GLY A 342 -31.93 -18.49 42.05
C GLY A 342 -30.82 -18.15 43.03
N LEU A 343 -29.56 -18.07 42.57
CA LEU A 343 -28.44 -17.79 43.47
C LEU A 343 -28.52 -16.35 43.96
N ASP A 344 -28.42 -16.19 45.27
CA ASP A 344 -28.33 -14.87 45.89
C ASP A 344 -26.96 -14.22 45.61
N VAL A 345 -26.74 -13.04 46.17
CA VAL A 345 -25.46 -12.31 45.96
C VAL A 345 -24.28 -13.08 46.57
N LEU A 346 -24.47 -13.72 47.73
CA LEU A 346 -23.42 -14.43 48.45
C LEU A 346 -23.03 -15.71 47.72
N ASP A 347 -24.00 -16.47 47.23
CA ASP A 347 -23.81 -17.70 46.47
C ASP A 347 -23.09 -17.43 45.15
N ARG A 348 -23.44 -16.34 44.45
CA ARG A 348 -22.74 -15.90 43.23
C ARG A 348 -21.31 -15.47 43.52
N ALA A 349 -21.07 -14.77 44.64
CA ALA A 349 -19.73 -14.39 45.06
C ALA A 349 -18.86 -15.61 45.41
N ILE A 350 -19.41 -16.59 46.12
CA ILE A 350 -18.74 -17.87 46.43
C ILE A 350 -18.43 -18.64 45.13
N PHE A 351 -19.39 -18.70 44.20
CA PHE A 351 -19.20 -19.32 42.90
C PHE A 351 -18.04 -18.68 42.12
N GLY A 352 -18.00 -17.35 42.04
CA GLY A 352 -16.90 -16.62 41.39
C GLY A 352 -15.55 -16.80 42.10
N ALA A 353 -15.54 -16.73 43.44
CA ALA A 353 -14.34 -16.91 44.25
C ALA A 353 -13.75 -18.33 44.12
N ALA A 354 -14.60 -19.36 44.01
CA ALA A 354 -14.17 -20.74 43.76
C ALA A 354 -13.61 -20.95 42.34
N LEU A 355 -14.05 -20.16 41.36
CA LEU A 355 -13.54 -20.20 39.98
C LEU A 355 -12.18 -19.50 39.80
N ALA A 356 -11.95 -18.38 40.50
CA ALA A 356 -10.77 -17.54 40.29
C ALA A 356 -9.41 -18.30 40.36
N PRO A 357 -9.15 -19.18 41.36
CA PRO A 357 -7.91 -19.96 41.41
C PRO A 357 -7.70 -20.90 40.22
N LEU A 358 -8.78 -21.34 39.57
CA LEU A 358 -8.69 -22.25 38.41
C LEU A 358 -8.03 -21.57 37.20
N GLY A 359 -8.09 -20.25 37.11
CA GLY A 359 -7.37 -19.47 36.10
C GLY A 359 -5.84 -19.68 36.16
N ILE A 360 -5.28 -19.98 37.34
CA ILE A 360 -3.84 -20.28 37.50
C ILE A 360 -3.47 -21.56 36.74
N ILE A 361 -4.35 -22.57 36.75
CA ILE A 361 -4.14 -23.82 36.01
C ILE A 361 -4.05 -23.51 34.50
N GLY A 362 -4.98 -22.69 34.01
CA GLY A 362 -4.99 -22.25 32.62
C GLY A 362 -3.72 -21.48 32.25
N LEU A 363 -3.25 -20.54 33.08
CA LEU A 363 -1.99 -19.81 32.86
C LEU A 363 -0.76 -20.73 32.81
N VAL A 364 -0.67 -21.71 33.71
CA VAL A 364 0.45 -22.68 33.73
C VAL A 364 0.46 -23.57 32.49
N ILE A 365 -0.72 -24.04 32.05
CA ILE A 365 -0.87 -24.79 30.80
C ILE A 365 -0.53 -23.87 29.62
N GLY A 366 -1.06 -22.66 29.62
CA GLY A 366 -0.88 -21.61 28.64
C GLY A 366 0.58 -21.29 28.39
N ALA A 367 1.36 -21.03 29.44
CA ALA A 367 2.80 -20.80 29.34
C ALA A 367 3.51 -21.92 28.57
N ARG A 368 3.20 -23.19 28.91
CA ARG A 368 3.83 -24.36 28.27
C ARG A 368 3.40 -24.53 26.83
N VAL A 369 2.11 -24.35 26.54
CA VAL A 369 1.56 -24.49 25.20
C VAL A 369 2.05 -23.35 24.31
N ALA A 370 1.92 -22.10 24.75
CA ALA A 370 2.39 -20.91 24.03
C ALA A 370 3.89 -20.98 23.74
N THR A 371 4.73 -21.36 24.72
CA THR A 371 6.18 -21.52 24.48
C THR A 371 6.47 -22.55 23.38
N ARG A 372 5.78 -23.70 23.40
CA ARG A 372 5.97 -24.76 22.39
C ARG A 372 5.46 -24.36 21.01
N LEU A 373 4.33 -23.67 20.94
CA LEU A 373 3.76 -23.20 19.69
C LEU A 373 4.63 -22.09 19.09
N LEU A 374 5.06 -21.13 19.91
CA LEU A 374 5.93 -20.03 19.48
C LEU A 374 7.25 -20.54 18.91
N ALA A 375 7.87 -21.55 19.54
CA ALA A 375 9.09 -22.19 19.05
C ALA A 375 8.92 -22.92 17.70
N ARG A 376 7.68 -23.32 17.35
CA ARG A 376 7.37 -23.92 16.03
C ARG A 376 6.96 -22.88 14.99
N GLY A 377 6.47 -21.73 15.45
CA GLY A 377 6.03 -20.63 14.61
C GLY A 377 4.99 -19.76 15.32
N PRO A 378 5.16 -18.42 15.36
CA PRO A 378 4.26 -17.51 16.08
C PRO A 378 2.82 -17.55 15.55
N GLY A 379 2.63 -17.82 14.26
CA GLY A 379 1.30 -17.98 13.66
C GLY A 379 0.47 -19.13 14.22
N LEU A 380 1.11 -20.17 14.78
CA LEU A 380 0.41 -21.28 15.42
C LEU A 380 -0.26 -20.87 16.72
N VAL A 381 0.26 -19.85 17.41
CA VAL A 381 -0.36 -19.29 18.62
C VAL A 381 -1.71 -18.65 18.27
N LEU A 382 -1.78 -17.89 17.17
CA LEU A 382 -3.03 -17.26 16.71
C LEU A 382 -4.05 -18.28 16.19
N ARG A 383 -3.60 -19.32 15.49
CA ARG A 383 -4.50 -20.43 15.07
C ARG A 383 -5.03 -21.21 16.26
N PHE A 384 -4.19 -21.44 17.27
CA PHE A 384 -4.62 -22.09 18.51
C PHE A 384 -5.64 -21.23 19.26
N LEU A 385 -5.43 -19.92 19.34
CA LEU A 385 -6.38 -18.95 19.89
C LEU A 385 -7.73 -18.97 19.15
N ALA A 386 -7.71 -19.02 17.82
CA ALA A 386 -8.93 -19.13 17.03
C ALA A 386 -9.73 -20.38 17.42
N LEU A 387 -9.09 -21.55 17.44
CA LEU A 387 -9.71 -22.82 17.85
C LEU A 387 -10.30 -22.72 19.25
N THR A 388 -9.54 -22.20 20.20
CA THR A 388 -10.01 -22.08 21.58
C THR A 388 -11.14 -21.07 21.76
N SER A 389 -11.22 -19.99 20.95
CA SER A 389 -12.37 -19.08 20.99
C SER A 389 -13.65 -19.78 20.55
N VAL A 390 -13.57 -20.64 19.52
CA VAL A 390 -14.69 -21.49 19.07
C VAL A 390 -15.08 -22.50 20.16
N VAL A 391 -14.09 -23.13 20.80
CA VAL A 391 -14.34 -24.03 21.94
C VAL A 391 -15.01 -23.29 23.08
N GLN A 392 -14.58 -22.08 23.42
CA GLN A 392 -15.23 -21.26 24.45
C GLN A 392 -16.67 -20.88 24.08
N GLY A 393 -16.92 -20.50 22.83
CA GLY A 393 -18.29 -20.27 22.35
C GLY A 393 -19.17 -21.52 22.47
N GLY A 394 -18.63 -22.70 22.16
CA GLY A 394 -19.33 -23.98 22.34
C GLY A 394 -19.58 -24.31 23.80
N LEU A 395 -18.60 -24.06 24.69
CA LEU A 395 -18.77 -24.21 26.12
C LEU A 395 -19.80 -23.21 26.68
N ALA A 396 -19.89 -22.00 26.16
CA ALA A 396 -20.93 -21.03 26.54
C ALA A 396 -22.34 -21.55 26.19
N VAL A 397 -22.51 -22.24 25.05
CA VAL A 397 -23.77 -22.92 24.70
C VAL A 397 -24.06 -24.07 25.68
N ILE A 398 -23.06 -24.89 26.01
CA ILE A 398 -23.23 -25.97 26.99
C ILE A 398 -23.60 -25.40 28.37
N TYR A 399 -22.98 -24.27 28.75
CA TYR A 399 -23.28 -23.56 29.99
C TYR A 399 -24.73 -23.04 30.00
N ALA A 400 -25.17 -22.44 28.90
CA ALA A 400 -26.56 -21.99 28.73
C ALA A 400 -27.58 -23.12 28.81
N LEU A 401 -27.18 -24.36 28.52
CA LEU A 401 -28.00 -25.57 28.61
C LEU A 401 -27.82 -26.34 29.92
N SER A 402 -27.02 -25.83 30.86
CA SER A 402 -26.74 -26.54 32.11
C SER A 402 -28.02 -26.80 32.92
N PRO A 403 -28.27 -28.05 33.35
CA PRO A 403 -29.50 -28.42 34.06
C PRO A 403 -29.37 -28.25 35.58
N ASN A 404 -28.14 -28.16 36.11
CA ASN A 404 -27.88 -27.99 37.54
C ASN A 404 -26.60 -27.17 37.77
N LEU A 405 -26.47 -26.67 39.00
CA LEU A 405 -25.37 -25.80 39.41
C LEU A 405 -23.99 -26.48 39.32
N ALA A 406 -23.91 -27.78 39.58
CA ALA A 406 -22.64 -28.52 39.52
C ALA A 406 -22.08 -28.61 38.09
N ILE A 407 -22.95 -28.87 37.10
CA ILE A 407 -22.58 -28.86 35.68
C ILE A 407 -22.23 -27.43 35.25
N ALA A 408 -23.03 -26.43 35.66
CA ALA A 408 -22.73 -25.03 35.39
C ALA A 408 -21.33 -24.65 35.91
N PHE A 409 -21.00 -25.01 37.15
CA PHE A 409 -19.67 -24.78 37.73
C PHE A 409 -18.57 -25.49 36.94
N GLY A 410 -18.74 -26.78 36.61
CA GLY A 410 -17.74 -27.54 35.86
C GLY A 410 -17.47 -26.96 34.46
N VAL A 411 -18.51 -26.49 33.76
CA VAL A 411 -18.39 -25.85 32.45
C VAL A 411 -17.75 -24.47 32.58
N SER A 412 -18.16 -23.66 33.56
CA SER A 412 -17.59 -22.34 33.83
C SER A 412 -16.11 -22.41 34.24
N ALA A 413 -15.73 -23.43 35.03
CA ALA A 413 -14.34 -23.76 35.33
C ALA A 413 -13.53 -24.04 34.07
N THR A 414 -14.10 -24.81 33.13
CA THR A 414 -13.47 -25.11 31.85
C THR A 414 -13.32 -23.85 30.99
N ILE A 415 -14.35 -23.00 30.93
CA ILE A 415 -14.30 -21.70 30.21
C ILE A 415 -13.18 -20.81 30.78
N THR A 416 -13.07 -20.73 32.12
CA THR A 416 -12.06 -19.94 32.84
C THR A 416 -10.64 -20.43 32.54
N ILE A 417 -10.43 -21.76 32.56
CA ILE A 417 -9.14 -22.38 32.20
C ILE A 417 -8.81 -22.09 30.72
N CYS A 418 -9.77 -22.28 29.81
CA CYS A 418 -9.55 -22.03 28.39
C CYS A 418 -9.20 -20.56 28.08
N GLY A 419 -9.86 -19.59 28.73
CA GLY A 419 -9.63 -18.17 28.48
C GLY A 419 -8.25 -17.70 28.93
N THR A 420 -7.76 -18.26 30.03
CA THR A 420 -6.45 -17.91 30.61
C THR A 420 -5.26 -18.56 29.91
N ILE A 421 -5.45 -19.69 29.20
CA ILE A 421 -4.38 -20.39 28.46
C ILE A 421 -3.71 -19.51 27.40
N LEU A 422 -4.44 -18.59 26.78
CA LEU A 422 -4.04 -18.02 25.49
C LEU A 422 -3.51 -16.61 25.61
N TRP A 423 -4.01 -15.86 26.59
CA TRP A 423 -3.69 -14.45 26.76
C TRP A 423 -2.18 -14.19 26.86
N PRO A 424 -1.37 -14.97 27.61
CA PRO A 424 0.08 -14.80 27.61
C PRO A 424 0.74 -15.03 26.25
N GLY A 425 0.18 -15.93 25.44
CA GLY A 425 0.63 -16.18 24.07
C GLY A 425 0.33 -15.00 23.15
N ILE A 426 -0.84 -14.37 23.29
CA ILE A 426 -1.21 -13.15 22.55
C ILE A 426 -0.25 -12.01 22.90
N LEU A 427 -0.02 -11.76 24.18
CA LEU A 427 0.91 -10.72 24.64
C LEU A 427 2.33 -10.99 24.17
N ALA A 428 2.77 -12.26 24.18
CA ALA A 428 4.05 -12.64 23.62
C ALA A 428 4.12 -12.34 22.12
N VAL A 429 3.14 -12.75 21.32
CA VAL A 429 3.11 -12.47 19.87
C VAL A 429 3.07 -10.95 19.61
N LEU A 430 2.20 -10.20 20.30
CA LEU A 430 2.15 -8.74 20.21
C LEU A 430 3.51 -8.10 20.52
N SER A 431 4.22 -8.59 21.54
CA SER A 431 5.54 -8.05 21.91
C SER A 431 6.62 -8.26 20.85
N LEU A 432 6.49 -9.29 20.01
CA LEU A 432 7.44 -9.61 18.95
C LEU A 432 7.18 -8.75 17.70
N ILE A 433 5.90 -8.50 17.42
CA ILE A 433 5.45 -7.71 16.27
C ILE A 433 5.56 -6.20 16.56
N ALA A 434 5.41 -5.79 17.81
CA ALA A 434 5.40 -4.38 18.18
C ALA A 434 6.81 -3.76 18.03
N PRO A 435 6.97 -2.68 17.24
CA PRO A 435 8.24 -1.97 17.11
C PRO A 435 8.73 -1.46 18.48
N PRO A 436 10.00 -1.69 18.87
CA PRO A 436 10.47 -1.41 20.23
C PRO A 436 10.24 0.03 20.73
N ARG A 437 10.35 1.02 19.84
CA ARG A 437 10.17 2.44 20.17
C ARG A 437 8.71 2.90 20.31
N ALA A 438 7.77 2.11 19.79
CA ALA A 438 6.32 2.39 19.80
C ALA A 438 5.55 1.29 20.59
N ARG A 439 6.27 0.47 21.36
CA ARG A 439 5.72 -0.78 21.91
C ARG A 439 4.61 -0.50 22.91
N ALA A 440 4.75 0.53 23.74
CA ALA A 440 3.70 0.88 24.69
C ALA A 440 2.42 1.27 23.94
N MET A 441 2.55 2.08 22.88
CA MET A 441 1.41 2.46 22.05
C MET A 441 0.73 1.25 21.39
N VAL A 442 1.49 0.28 20.87
CA VAL A 442 0.90 -0.93 20.26
C VAL A 442 0.06 -1.73 21.27
N PHE A 443 0.54 -1.88 22.51
CA PHE A 443 -0.24 -2.56 23.57
C PHE A 443 -1.54 -1.83 23.91
N SER A 444 -1.53 -0.49 23.91
CA SER A 444 -2.71 0.32 24.23
C SER A 444 -3.66 0.58 23.06
N ILE A 445 -3.19 0.60 21.81
CA ILE A 445 -4.10 0.69 20.66
C ILE A 445 -5.05 -0.51 20.67
N GLY A 446 -4.53 -1.71 20.95
CA GLY A 446 -5.33 -2.93 21.02
C GLY A 446 -6.49 -2.89 22.02
N SER A 447 -6.33 -2.19 23.15
CA SER A 447 -7.39 -2.06 24.14
C SER A 447 -8.50 -1.09 23.71
N LEU A 448 -8.21 -0.07 22.88
CA LEU A 448 -9.26 0.78 22.30
C LEU A 448 -10.18 -0.01 21.36
N TRP A 449 -9.65 -1.03 20.70
CA TRP A 449 -10.45 -1.92 19.85
C TRP A 449 -11.41 -2.83 20.64
N VAL A 450 -11.37 -2.78 21.96
CA VAL A 450 -12.42 -3.35 22.81
C VAL A 450 -13.69 -2.50 22.77
N LEU A 451 -13.58 -1.17 22.61
CA LEU A 451 -14.71 -0.23 22.70
C LEU A 451 -15.82 -0.52 21.68
N PRO A 452 -15.55 -0.81 20.39
CA PRO A 452 -16.60 -1.21 19.46
C PRO A 452 -17.33 -2.50 19.89
N GLY A 453 -16.63 -3.41 20.59
CA GLY A 453 -17.24 -4.62 21.15
C GLY A 453 -18.22 -4.31 22.28
N LEU A 454 -17.96 -3.28 23.10
CA LEU A 454 -18.91 -2.82 24.12
C LEU A 454 -20.23 -2.35 23.52
N LEU A 455 -20.24 -1.83 22.29
CA LEU A 455 -21.47 -1.45 21.58
C LEU A 455 -22.33 -2.65 21.15
N VAL A 456 -21.74 -3.85 21.09
CA VAL A 456 -22.45 -5.09 20.77
C VAL A 456 -23.11 -5.70 22.02
N LEU A 457 -22.60 -5.43 23.22
CA LEU A 457 -23.17 -5.95 24.47
C LEU A 457 -24.65 -5.57 24.68
N PRO A 458 -25.11 -4.33 24.40
CA PRO A 458 -26.54 -3.98 24.44
C PRO A 458 -27.40 -4.82 23.51
N PHE A 459 -26.89 -5.21 22.33
CA PHE A 459 -27.62 -6.08 21.40
C PHE A 459 -27.76 -7.51 21.96
N VAL A 460 -26.71 -8.02 22.59
CA VAL A 460 -26.75 -9.29 23.31
C VAL A 460 -27.73 -9.23 24.49
N GLY A 461 -27.74 -8.13 25.23
CA GLY A 461 -28.71 -7.86 26.29
C GLY A 461 -30.14 -7.82 25.76
N TRP A 462 -30.39 -7.10 24.66
CA TRP A 462 -31.70 -7.06 24.00
C TRP A 462 -32.19 -8.46 23.60
N ILE A 463 -31.30 -9.33 23.11
CA ILE A 463 -31.64 -10.74 22.85
C ILE A 463 -31.99 -11.49 24.14
N ALA A 464 -31.22 -11.28 25.21
CA ALA A 464 -31.47 -11.88 26.51
C ALA A 464 -32.83 -11.43 27.08
N ASP A 465 -33.20 -10.17 26.92
CA ASP A 465 -34.46 -9.61 27.43
C ASP A 465 -35.68 -10.09 26.63
N ASN A 466 -35.56 -10.22 25.30
CA ASN A 466 -36.71 -10.58 24.44
C ASN A 466 -36.91 -12.09 24.29
N TRP A 467 -35.84 -12.88 24.29
CA TRP A 467 -35.89 -14.32 24.07
C TRP A 467 -35.42 -15.14 25.26
N GLY A 468 -34.87 -14.51 26.30
CA GLY A 468 -34.36 -15.15 27.51
C GLY A 468 -32.84 -15.24 27.53
N ILE A 469 -32.26 -15.21 28.73
CA ILE A 469 -30.80 -15.14 28.94
C ILE A 469 -30.00 -16.30 28.32
N ARG A 470 -30.62 -17.48 28.19
CA ARG A 470 -30.02 -18.64 27.52
C ARG A 470 -29.69 -18.35 26.05
N TYR A 471 -30.55 -17.63 25.35
CA TYR A 471 -30.31 -17.25 23.95
C TYR A 471 -29.22 -16.19 23.83
N GLY A 472 -29.15 -15.25 24.77
CA GLY A 472 -28.05 -14.28 24.86
C GLY A 472 -26.68 -14.97 24.97
N MET A 473 -26.59 -16.06 25.73
CA MET A 473 -25.37 -16.87 25.83
C MET A 473 -25.07 -17.67 24.56
N VAL A 474 -26.08 -18.19 23.86
CA VAL A 474 -25.88 -18.92 22.60
C VAL A 474 -25.31 -18.02 21.51
N VAL A 475 -25.67 -16.73 21.49
CA VAL A 475 -25.13 -15.73 20.54
C VAL A 475 -23.62 -15.52 20.71
N MET A 476 -23.03 -15.89 21.84
CA MET A 476 -21.57 -15.83 22.02
C MET A 476 -20.82 -16.74 21.05
N LEU A 477 -21.40 -17.87 20.64
CA LEU A 477 -20.76 -18.81 19.71
C LEU A 477 -20.48 -18.20 18.34
N PRO A 478 -21.46 -17.69 17.58
CA PRO A 478 -21.19 -17.08 16.28
C PRO A 478 -20.26 -15.86 16.39
N VAL A 479 -20.37 -15.06 17.46
CA VAL A 479 -19.47 -13.91 17.70
C VAL A 479 -18.03 -14.36 17.95
N ALA A 480 -17.82 -15.39 18.79
CA ALA A 480 -16.50 -15.97 19.04
C ALA A 480 -15.92 -16.61 17.78
N VAL A 481 -16.74 -17.28 16.96
CA VAL A 481 -16.31 -17.85 15.67
C VAL A 481 -15.82 -16.76 14.73
N ILE A 482 -16.53 -15.63 14.61
CA ILE A 482 -16.10 -14.50 13.79
C ILE A 482 -14.75 -13.96 14.28
N GLY A 483 -14.60 -13.70 15.57
CA GLY A 483 -13.34 -13.25 16.16
C GLY A 483 -12.20 -14.25 15.93
N GLY A 484 -12.49 -15.54 16.07
CA GLY A 484 -11.57 -16.64 15.80
C GLY A 484 -11.11 -16.72 14.35
N LEU A 485 -12.02 -16.56 13.38
CA LEU A 485 -11.68 -16.56 11.95
C LEU A 485 -10.79 -15.36 11.58
N ILE A 486 -11.13 -14.17 12.08
CA ILE A 486 -10.33 -12.95 11.85
C ILE A 486 -8.92 -13.13 12.42
N ILE A 487 -8.78 -13.58 13.67
CA ILE A 487 -7.45 -13.73 14.29
C ILE A 487 -6.64 -14.89 13.70
N SER A 488 -7.30 -15.97 13.27
CA SER A 488 -6.65 -17.09 12.55
C SER A 488 -5.99 -16.61 11.25
N SER A 489 -6.66 -15.68 10.55
CA SER A 489 -6.13 -15.11 9.30
C SER A 489 -4.83 -14.32 9.51
N ALA A 490 -4.60 -13.74 10.70
CA ALA A 490 -3.34 -13.08 11.01
C ALA A 490 -2.17 -14.08 11.10
N GLY A 491 -2.43 -15.35 11.41
CA GLY A 491 -1.39 -16.35 11.65
C GLY A 491 -0.47 -16.62 10.46
N SER A 492 -0.90 -16.38 9.21
CA SER A 492 0.00 -16.52 8.04
C SER A 492 0.93 -15.32 7.82
N LEU A 493 0.63 -14.17 8.43
CA LEU A 493 1.35 -12.91 8.21
C LEU A 493 2.38 -12.62 9.31
N VAL A 494 2.06 -13.00 10.56
CA VAL A 494 2.85 -12.67 11.76
C VAL A 494 4.35 -12.97 11.63
N ALA A 495 4.73 -14.08 11.00
CA ALA A 495 6.14 -14.45 10.90
C ALA A 495 6.93 -13.44 10.04
N GLY A 496 6.36 -13.02 8.90
CA GLY A 496 6.96 -11.99 8.06
C GLY A 496 7.01 -10.64 8.77
N ASP A 497 5.89 -10.23 9.37
CA ASP A 497 5.82 -8.95 10.10
C ASP A 497 6.84 -8.85 11.25
N ILE A 498 7.09 -9.94 11.99
CA ILE A 498 8.11 -9.98 13.05
C ILE A 498 9.51 -9.78 12.46
N GLU A 499 9.81 -10.49 11.37
CA GLU A 499 11.10 -10.41 10.71
C GLU A 499 11.36 -8.99 10.18
N ASP A 500 10.37 -8.38 9.52
CA ASP A 500 10.44 -7.03 8.98
C ASP A 500 10.68 -5.97 10.09
N VAL A 501 9.96 -6.07 11.21
CA VAL A 501 10.14 -5.16 12.36
C VAL A 501 11.53 -5.30 12.98
N TRP A 502 12.05 -6.53 13.08
CA TRP A 502 13.35 -6.78 13.70
C TRP A 502 14.51 -6.34 12.81
N ARG A 503 14.44 -6.61 11.51
CA ARG A 503 15.39 -6.11 10.52
C ARG A 503 15.45 -4.58 10.54
N THR A 504 14.29 -3.92 10.58
CA THR A 504 14.20 -2.45 10.62
C THR A 504 14.88 -1.86 11.86
N SER A 505 14.62 -2.44 13.05
CA SER A 505 15.28 -1.98 14.29
C SER A 505 16.79 -2.22 14.31
N ALA A 506 17.25 -3.35 13.73
CA ALA A 506 18.68 -3.66 13.60
C ALA A 506 19.39 -2.72 12.62
N ALA A 507 18.85 -2.54 11.41
CA ALA A 507 19.38 -1.64 10.38
C ALA A 507 19.51 -0.20 10.90
N ARG A 508 18.50 0.28 11.62
CA ARG A 508 18.55 1.62 12.21
C ARG A 508 19.66 1.78 13.23
N SER A 509 19.86 0.79 14.09
CA SER A 509 20.87 0.85 15.14
C SER A 509 22.29 0.77 14.58
N GLU A 510 22.46 0.06 13.46
CA GLU A 510 23.69 0.07 12.66
C GLU A 510 24.04 1.48 12.19
N VAL A 511 23.07 2.23 11.62
CA VAL A 511 23.29 3.62 11.18
C VAL A 511 23.66 4.54 12.35
N LEU A 512 22.99 4.40 13.49
CA LEU A 512 23.29 5.20 14.68
C LEU A 512 24.69 4.88 15.25
N LEU A 513 25.11 3.62 15.21
CA LEU A 513 26.45 3.22 15.61
C LEU A 513 27.52 3.74 14.64
N ALA A 514 27.30 3.60 13.34
CA ALA A 514 28.17 4.12 12.29
C ALA A 514 28.41 5.63 12.50
N ARG A 515 27.34 6.40 12.74
CA ARG A 515 27.45 7.84 13.08
C ARG A 515 28.24 8.11 14.35
N ARG A 516 28.09 7.31 15.42
CA ARG A 516 28.91 7.45 16.64
C ARG A 516 30.39 7.16 16.38
N ARG A 517 30.70 6.28 15.43
CA ARG A 517 32.07 5.94 15.00
C ARG A 517 32.69 6.96 14.06
N GLY A 518 31.92 7.96 13.63
CA GLY A 518 32.36 8.99 12.70
C GLY A 518 32.12 8.66 11.23
N ASP A 519 31.48 7.52 10.92
CA ASP A 519 31.06 7.21 9.56
C ASP A 519 29.93 8.15 9.14
N ARG A 520 30.11 8.78 7.98
CA ARG A 520 29.19 9.77 7.44
C ARG A 520 28.11 9.15 6.57
N LYS A 521 27.51 8.01 6.94
CA LYS A 521 26.38 7.46 6.15
C LYS A 521 25.16 8.37 6.28
N LEU A 522 24.67 8.90 5.15
CA LEU A 522 23.46 9.72 5.10
C LEU A 522 22.22 8.86 4.89
N LEU A 523 22.26 7.94 3.93
CA LEU A 523 21.15 7.07 3.56
C LEU A 523 21.56 5.60 3.68
N LEU A 524 20.70 4.79 4.31
CA LEU A 524 20.81 3.34 4.32
C LEU A 524 19.47 2.71 3.99
N CYS A 525 19.43 1.95 2.90
CA CYS A 525 18.34 1.08 2.51
C CYS A 525 18.76 -0.37 2.79
N ARG A 526 17.94 -1.12 3.54
CA ARG A 526 18.20 -2.53 3.86
C ARG A 526 17.04 -3.42 3.44
N GLY A 527 17.30 -4.40 2.59
CA GLY A 527 16.36 -5.43 2.15
C GLY A 527 15.03 -4.90 1.64
N LEU A 528 15.05 -3.86 0.80
CA LEU A 528 13.84 -3.21 0.31
C LEU A 528 13.10 -4.07 -0.71
N ASP A 529 11.84 -4.39 -0.41
CA ASP A 529 10.86 -4.90 -1.36
C ASP A 529 9.82 -3.82 -1.64
N VAL A 530 9.58 -3.54 -2.91
CA VAL A 530 8.61 -2.54 -3.35
C VAL A 530 7.81 -3.11 -4.51
N GLY A 531 6.49 -3.06 -4.38
CA GLY A 531 5.54 -3.49 -5.42
C GLY A 531 4.54 -2.39 -5.75
N TYR A 532 3.92 -2.53 -6.93
CA TYR A 532 2.70 -1.81 -7.29
C TYR A 532 1.59 -2.85 -7.40
N ASP A 533 0.57 -2.71 -6.54
CA ASP A 533 -0.54 -3.64 -6.39
C ASP A 533 -0.10 -5.11 -6.18
N ASN A 534 -0.20 -5.95 -7.22
CA ASN A 534 0.16 -7.37 -7.15
C ASN A 534 1.50 -7.68 -7.84
N VAL A 535 2.24 -6.66 -8.29
CA VAL A 535 3.50 -6.83 -9.04
C VAL A 535 4.64 -6.24 -8.22
N GLN A 536 5.48 -7.11 -7.68
CA GLN A 536 6.72 -6.71 -7.02
C GLN A 536 7.75 -6.25 -8.06
N VAL A 537 8.40 -5.12 -7.79
CA VAL A 537 9.40 -4.49 -8.67
C VAL A 537 10.79 -4.53 -8.07
N LEU A 538 10.95 -4.29 -6.77
CA LEU A 538 12.23 -4.40 -6.07
C LEU A 538 12.25 -5.66 -5.22
N PHE A 539 13.40 -6.34 -5.19
CA PHE A 539 13.60 -7.60 -4.49
C PHE A 539 14.85 -7.50 -3.61
N ASP A 540 14.68 -7.42 -2.29
CA ASP A 540 15.72 -7.42 -1.26
C ASP A 540 16.87 -6.42 -1.54
N VAL A 541 16.51 -5.18 -1.89
CA VAL A 541 17.49 -4.16 -2.32
C VAL A 541 18.19 -3.53 -1.11
N ASP A 542 19.51 -3.72 -1.03
CA ASP A 542 20.42 -3.02 -0.12
C ASP A 542 21.11 -1.87 -0.85
N PHE A 543 20.97 -0.62 -0.39
CA PHE A 543 21.55 0.56 -1.04
C PHE A 543 22.04 1.57 0.00
N GLU A 544 23.26 2.07 -0.14
CA GLU A 544 23.88 2.93 0.87
C GLU A 544 24.53 4.15 0.24
N VAL A 545 24.44 5.30 0.91
CA VAL A 545 25.02 6.56 0.42
C VAL A 545 25.70 7.32 1.54
N GLU A 546 26.97 7.67 1.31
CA GLU A 546 27.76 8.52 2.20
C GLU A 546 27.42 10.01 2.01
N GLU A 547 27.50 10.77 3.08
CA GLU A 547 27.23 12.21 3.12
C GLU A 547 28.30 12.96 2.32
N GLY A 548 27.85 13.78 1.37
CA GLY A 548 28.70 14.53 0.45
C GLY A 548 29.27 13.70 -0.70
N ALA A 549 28.79 12.47 -0.93
CA ALA A 549 29.18 11.66 -2.07
C ALA A 549 28.20 11.83 -3.26
N ILE A 550 28.70 11.58 -4.47
CA ILE A 550 27.87 11.34 -5.66
C ILE A 550 27.89 9.84 -5.95
N VAL A 551 26.72 9.20 -5.87
CA VAL A 551 26.53 7.78 -6.16
C VAL A 551 25.73 7.63 -7.44
N ALA A 552 26.26 6.86 -8.39
CA ALA A 552 25.57 6.53 -9.62
C ALA A 552 24.70 5.28 -9.45
N LEU A 553 23.42 5.34 -9.87
CA LEU A 553 22.55 4.19 -9.99
C LEU A 553 22.30 3.87 -11.46
N LEU A 554 22.93 2.81 -11.95
CA LEU A 554 22.91 2.36 -13.33
C LEU A 554 22.01 1.13 -13.49
N GLY A 555 21.49 0.91 -14.70
CA GLY A 555 20.70 -0.29 -15.00
C GLY A 555 19.84 -0.14 -16.23
N THR A 556 19.30 -1.26 -16.71
CA THR A 556 18.43 -1.28 -17.91
C THR A 556 17.07 -0.60 -17.66
N ASN A 557 16.34 -0.35 -18.74
CA ASN A 557 14.97 0.14 -18.65
C ASN A 557 14.07 -0.89 -17.96
N GLY A 558 13.26 -0.42 -17.00
CA GLY A 558 12.45 -1.32 -16.17
C GLY A 558 13.23 -2.09 -15.09
N ALA A 559 14.53 -1.79 -14.86
CA ALA A 559 15.28 -2.40 -13.77
C ALA A 559 14.74 -2.06 -12.37
N GLY A 560 13.98 -0.96 -12.22
CA GLY A 560 13.39 -0.51 -10.96
C GLY A 560 14.04 0.75 -10.35
N LYS A 561 14.96 1.42 -11.06
CA LYS A 561 15.74 2.57 -10.56
C LYS A 561 14.84 3.69 -10.00
N SER A 562 13.90 4.18 -10.80
CA SER A 562 12.91 5.19 -10.38
C SER A 562 12.03 4.71 -9.23
N THR A 563 11.74 3.41 -9.14
CA THR A 563 10.99 2.81 -8.02
C THR A 563 11.78 2.89 -6.71
N LEU A 564 13.10 2.67 -6.75
CA LEU A 564 13.96 2.85 -5.58
C LEU A 564 13.96 4.32 -5.12
N LEU A 565 14.09 5.27 -6.05
CA LEU A 565 14.03 6.69 -5.71
C LEU A 565 12.66 7.07 -5.09
N LYS A 566 11.56 6.61 -5.68
CA LYS A 566 10.20 6.81 -5.16
C LYS A 566 10.02 6.20 -3.77
N ALA A 567 10.66 5.08 -3.48
CA ALA A 567 10.65 4.46 -2.15
C ALA A 567 11.43 5.30 -1.13
N ILE A 568 12.58 5.86 -1.52
CA ILE A 568 13.39 6.74 -0.67
C ILE A 568 12.67 8.06 -0.39
N SER A 569 11.98 8.65 -1.38
CA SER A 569 11.19 9.89 -1.22
C SER A 569 9.81 9.66 -0.58
N GLY A 570 9.42 8.40 -0.32
CA GLY A 570 8.14 8.01 0.26
C GLY A 570 6.94 8.18 -0.67
N ILE A 571 7.15 8.45 -1.96
CA ILE A 571 6.09 8.52 -2.99
C ILE A 571 5.45 7.14 -3.18
N THR A 572 6.28 6.10 -3.19
CA THR A 572 5.85 4.70 -3.17
C THR A 572 6.26 4.10 -1.84
N GLU A 573 5.37 3.37 -1.19
CA GLU A 573 5.70 2.73 0.09
C GLU A 573 6.41 1.40 -0.12
N ALA A 574 7.44 1.13 0.69
CA ALA A 574 8.07 -0.18 0.73
C ALA A 574 7.15 -1.20 1.44
N GLU A 575 7.02 -2.39 0.85
CA GLU A 575 6.31 -3.52 1.47
C GLU A 575 7.16 -4.16 2.56
N ARG A 576 8.47 -4.23 2.34
CA ARG A 576 9.47 -4.73 3.29
C ARG A 576 10.76 -3.95 3.22
N GLY A 577 11.59 -4.16 4.24
CA GLY A 577 12.88 -3.50 4.38
C GLY A 577 12.76 -2.16 5.12
N ALA A 578 13.87 -1.44 5.15
CA ALA A 578 13.96 -0.17 5.86
C ALA A 578 14.72 0.88 5.05
N VAL A 579 14.21 2.12 5.05
CA VAL A 579 14.88 3.33 4.56
C VAL A 579 15.24 4.19 5.77
N ILE A 580 16.53 4.30 6.06
CA ILE A 580 17.07 5.09 7.16
C ILE A 580 17.79 6.31 6.61
N LEU A 581 17.21 7.49 6.83
CA LEU A 581 17.81 8.77 6.51
C LEU A 581 18.35 9.38 7.80
N GLU A 582 19.65 9.57 7.88
CA GLU A 582 20.31 10.21 9.03
C GLU A 582 20.10 9.53 10.39
N GLY A 583 19.91 8.20 10.38
CA GLY A 583 19.54 7.43 11.57
C GLY A 583 18.05 7.53 11.94
N ARG A 584 17.27 8.30 11.17
CA ARG A 584 15.80 8.33 11.25
C ARG A 584 15.24 7.36 10.22
N ASP A 585 14.41 6.45 10.70
CA ASP A 585 13.59 5.60 9.83
C ASP A 585 12.53 6.45 9.13
N VAL A 586 12.60 6.48 7.80
CA VAL A 586 11.68 7.21 6.91
C VAL A 586 10.89 6.26 6.01
N THR A 587 11.01 4.94 6.17
CA THR A 587 10.38 3.90 5.33
C THR A 587 8.89 4.13 5.09
N HIS A 588 8.21 4.75 6.05
CA HIS A 588 6.77 5.00 6.04
C HIS A 588 6.42 6.44 6.36
N ALA A 589 7.40 7.35 6.30
CA ALA A 589 7.14 8.78 6.43
C ALA A 589 6.47 9.29 5.13
N PRO A 590 5.47 10.18 5.23
CA PRO A 590 4.84 10.73 4.04
C PRO A 590 5.85 11.63 3.29
N PRO A 591 5.71 11.77 1.95
CA PRO A 591 6.68 12.51 1.13
C PRO A 591 6.98 13.92 1.62
N ASN A 592 5.98 14.62 2.16
CA ASN A 592 6.15 15.97 2.69
C ASN A 592 7.01 16.02 3.98
N GLU A 593 6.95 14.97 4.82
CA GLU A 593 7.85 14.87 6.00
C GLU A 593 9.28 14.52 5.56
N ILE A 594 9.44 13.69 4.53
CA ILE A 594 10.75 13.32 3.97
C ILE A 594 11.40 14.51 3.25
N ALA A 595 10.63 15.26 2.47
CA ALA A 595 11.08 16.50 1.84
C ALA A 595 11.51 17.55 2.87
N ALA A 596 10.78 17.67 3.99
CA ALA A 596 11.14 18.55 5.10
C ALA A 596 12.44 18.12 5.83
N LEU A 597 12.90 16.88 5.65
CA LEU A 597 14.21 16.41 6.11
C LEU A 597 15.34 16.73 5.12
N GLY A 598 15.04 17.39 4.00
CA GLY A 598 16.02 17.79 3.01
C GLY A 598 16.25 16.77 1.90
N VAL A 599 15.29 15.87 1.62
CA VAL A 599 15.34 15.00 0.44
C VAL A 599 14.61 15.66 -0.71
N ALA A 600 15.30 15.94 -1.80
CA ALA A 600 14.71 16.43 -3.05
C ALA A 600 14.86 15.39 -4.15
N GLN A 601 13.84 15.24 -4.98
CA GLN A 601 13.86 14.36 -6.15
C GLN A 601 13.57 15.19 -7.41
N LEU A 602 14.48 15.14 -8.37
CA LEU A 602 14.28 15.62 -9.73
C LEU A 602 13.85 14.40 -10.58
N PRO A 603 12.56 14.29 -10.97
CA PRO A 603 12.08 13.16 -11.75
C PRO A 603 12.57 13.22 -13.21
N GLY A 604 12.63 12.06 -13.87
CA GLY A 604 12.95 11.98 -15.30
C GLY A 604 11.84 12.58 -16.16
N GLY A 605 12.23 13.37 -17.17
CA GLY A 605 11.30 14.09 -18.03
C GLY A 605 10.83 15.43 -17.45
N ILE A 606 9.51 15.65 -17.39
CA ILE A 606 8.91 16.95 -17.01
C ILE A 606 8.86 17.07 -15.48
N GLY A 607 9.89 17.68 -14.89
CA GLY A 607 9.98 18.00 -13.45
C GLY A 607 9.46 19.39 -13.07
N VAL A 608 8.66 20.01 -13.93
CA VAL A 608 8.15 21.40 -13.79
C VAL A 608 6.63 21.44 -13.90
N PHE A 609 6.00 22.52 -13.42
CA PHE A 609 4.59 22.80 -13.67
C PHE A 609 4.45 23.57 -14.99
N PRO A 610 4.12 22.92 -16.12
CA PRO A 610 4.23 23.50 -17.45
C PRO A 610 3.26 24.67 -17.70
N SER A 611 2.12 24.67 -16.99
CA SER A 611 1.12 25.74 -17.09
C SER A 611 1.50 27.01 -16.33
N LEU A 612 2.48 26.93 -15.43
CA LEU A 612 2.95 28.04 -14.62
C LEU A 612 4.17 28.71 -15.28
N SER A 613 4.38 29.99 -15.01
CA SER A 613 5.60 30.68 -15.46
C SER A 613 6.85 30.15 -14.74
N VAL A 614 8.02 30.48 -15.26
CA VAL A 614 9.30 30.19 -14.58
C VAL A 614 9.31 30.77 -13.16
N THR A 615 8.85 32.01 -12.99
CA THR A 615 8.74 32.66 -11.68
C THR A 615 7.80 31.92 -10.73
N GLU A 616 6.64 31.49 -11.23
CA GLU A 616 5.65 30.75 -10.43
C GLU A 616 6.17 29.37 -10.00
N ASN A 617 6.93 28.69 -10.87
CA ASN A 617 7.61 27.43 -10.56
C ASN A 617 8.64 27.61 -9.43
N LEU A 618 9.53 28.61 -9.55
CA LEU A 618 10.52 28.93 -8.50
C LEU A 618 9.83 29.26 -7.18
N ARG A 619 8.75 30.06 -7.22
CA ARG A 619 7.96 30.39 -6.03
C ARG A 619 7.33 29.15 -5.40
N ALA A 620 6.78 28.23 -6.21
CA ALA A 620 6.21 26.98 -5.71
C ALA A 620 7.26 26.11 -5.00
N ALA A 621 8.48 26.05 -5.55
CA ALA A 621 9.58 25.30 -4.95
C ALA A 621 10.06 25.86 -3.60
N SER A 622 9.90 27.17 -3.37
CA SER A 622 10.26 27.82 -2.10
C SER A 622 9.29 27.56 -0.93
N TRP A 623 8.16 26.86 -1.16
CA TRP A 623 7.06 26.74 -0.17
C TRP A 623 7.46 26.13 1.18
N LEU A 624 8.43 25.19 1.20
CA LEU A 624 8.91 24.55 2.42
C LEU A 624 9.82 25.47 3.26
N ASP A 625 10.48 26.47 2.64
CA ASP A 625 11.34 27.42 3.35
C ASP A 625 10.53 28.59 3.93
N ARG A 626 9.77 28.31 5.00
CA ARG A 626 8.93 29.32 5.68
C ARG A 626 9.70 30.37 6.48
N ARG A 627 11.01 30.22 6.65
CA ARG A 627 11.84 31.10 7.50
C ARG A 627 12.84 31.93 6.69
N GLY A 628 13.18 31.51 5.47
CA GLY A 628 14.04 32.26 4.56
C GLY A 628 13.33 33.40 3.83
N ASP A 629 14.13 34.30 3.27
CA ASP A 629 13.65 35.29 2.31
C ASP A 629 13.64 34.65 0.90
N PRO A 630 12.46 34.40 0.31
CA PRO A 630 12.35 33.75 -0.99
C PRO A 630 12.99 34.57 -2.11
N GLU A 631 12.99 35.91 -2.01
CA GLU A 631 13.59 36.77 -3.04
C GLU A 631 15.11 36.63 -3.10
N VAL A 632 15.75 36.48 -1.93
CA VAL A 632 17.20 36.23 -1.84
C VAL A 632 17.54 34.83 -2.38
N ALA A 633 16.70 33.83 -2.06
CA ALA A 633 16.89 32.47 -2.57
C ALA A 633 16.73 32.42 -4.09
N HIS A 634 15.70 33.07 -4.64
CA HIS A 634 15.45 33.16 -6.08
C HIS A 634 16.62 33.84 -6.79
N ARG A 635 17.11 34.97 -6.28
CA ARG A 635 18.26 35.68 -6.87
C ARG A 635 19.49 34.78 -6.95
N ARG A 636 19.82 34.08 -5.86
CA ARG A 636 20.97 33.17 -5.81
C ARG A 636 20.85 32.03 -6.82
N VAL A 637 19.63 31.54 -7.05
CA VAL A 637 19.35 30.51 -8.06
C VAL A 637 19.42 31.07 -9.48
N LEU A 638 18.93 32.28 -9.73
CA LEU A 638 19.03 32.91 -11.05
C LEU A 638 20.47 33.31 -11.42
N GLU A 639 21.30 33.67 -10.44
CA GLU A 639 22.75 33.84 -10.63
C GLU A 639 23.42 32.52 -11.07
N ARG A 640 22.86 31.38 -10.65
CA ARG A 640 23.35 30.03 -10.97
C ARG A 640 22.86 29.52 -12.31
N PHE A 641 21.65 29.90 -12.69
CA PHE A 641 20.98 29.52 -13.94
C PHE A 641 20.65 30.76 -14.77
N PRO A 642 21.65 31.46 -15.32
CA PRO A 642 21.46 32.75 -16.00
C PRO A 642 20.50 32.65 -17.18
N HIS A 643 20.44 31.49 -17.85
CA HIS A 643 19.51 31.23 -18.95
C HIS A 643 18.03 31.27 -18.57
N LEU A 644 17.70 31.16 -17.27
CA LEU A 644 16.33 31.30 -16.77
C LEU A 644 15.95 32.75 -16.46
N ALA A 645 16.93 33.63 -16.23
CA ALA A 645 16.68 35.03 -15.86
C ALA A 645 15.96 35.82 -16.97
N ASP A 646 16.30 35.52 -18.23
CA ASP A 646 15.66 36.14 -19.40
C ASP A 646 14.29 35.54 -19.76
N ARG A 647 13.84 34.53 -19.00
CA ARG A 647 12.67 33.68 -19.29
C ARG A 647 11.65 33.67 -18.15
N LEU A 648 11.75 34.59 -17.19
CA LEU A 648 10.97 34.59 -15.95
C LEU A 648 9.44 34.60 -16.15
N ASP A 649 8.98 35.27 -17.19
CA ASP A 649 7.56 35.41 -17.53
C ASP A 649 7.06 34.34 -18.53
N ASP A 650 7.99 33.61 -19.16
CA ASP A 650 7.66 32.53 -20.08
C ASP A 650 7.02 31.37 -19.30
N ARG A 651 6.06 30.67 -19.93
CA ARG A 651 5.49 29.45 -19.34
C ARG A 651 6.55 28.35 -19.37
N ALA A 652 6.66 27.58 -18.29
CA ALA A 652 7.64 26.51 -18.20
C ALA A 652 7.47 25.46 -19.31
N GLY A 653 6.23 25.26 -19.80
CA GLY A 653 5.95 24.38 -20.95
C GLY A 653 6.51 24.85 -22.28
N ASP A 654 6.75 26.16 -22.45
CA ASP A 654 7.27 26.75 -23.69
C ASP A 654 8.82 26.71 -23.76
N LEU A 655 9.48 26.36 -22.64
CA LEU A 655 10.92 26.20 -22.57
C LEU A 655 11.39 24.95 -23.33
N SER A 656 12.60 24.99 -23.89
CA SER A 656 13.24 23.79 -24.44
C SER A 656 13.48 22.73 -23.35
N GLY A 657 13.57 21.45 -23.72
CA GLY A 657 13.77 20.37 -22.73
C GLY A 657 14.99 20.56 -21.82
N GLY A 658 16.09 21.14 -22.35
CA GLY A 658 17.26 21.50 -21.54
C GLY A 658 16.98 22.61 -20.54
N GLN A 659 16.26 23.65 -20.95
CA GLN A 659 15.85 24.74 -20.07
C GLN A 659 14.82 24.28 -19.02
N GLN A 660 13.93 23.36 -19.37
CA GLN A 660 13.02 22.73 -18.41
C GLN A 660 13.78 21.94 -17.35
N GLN A 661 14.84 21.21 -17.74
CA GLN A 661 15.70 20.52 -16.78
C GLN A 661 16.50 21.50 -15.89
N MET A 662 17.02 22.59 -16.46
CA MET A 662 17.65 23.65 -15.66
C MET A 662 16.66 24.23 -14.64
N LEU A 663 15.42 24.49 -15.02
CA LEU A 663 14.37 24.94 -14.11
C LEU A 663 14.04 23.90 -13.03
N GLY A 664 13.96 22.62 -13.40
CA GLY A 664 13.79 21.51 -12.46
C GLY A 664 14.90 21.47 -11.40
N LEU A 665 16.16 21.57 -11.85
CA LEU A 665 17.31 21.61 -10.96
C LEU A 665 17.29 22.87 -10.09
N ALA A 666 17.02 24.04 -10.67
CA ALA A 666 16.85 25.32 -9.96
C ALA A 666 15.81 25.25 -8.83
N MET A 667 14.66 24.62 -9.09
CA MET A 667 13.65 24.36 -8.06
C MET A 667 14.16 23.43 -6.97
N ALA A 668 14.88 22.36 -7.32
CA ALA A 668 15.49 21.47 -6.33
C ALA A 668 16.48 22.23 -5.43
N PHE A 669 17.29 23.15 -5.98
CA PHE A 669 18.20 24.00 -5.21
C PHE A 669 17.47 24.87 -4.18
N LEU A 670 16.31 25.42 -4.52
CA LEU A 670 15.53 26.26 -3.59
C LEU A 670 15.10 25.51 -2.34
N THR A 671 14.98 24.19 -2.40
CA THR A 671 14.64 23.35 -1.24
C THR A 671 15.80 23.14 -0.26
N ARG A 672 17.03 23.58 -0.59
CA ARG A 672 18.27 23.34 0.16
C ARG A 672 18.43 21.87 0.57
N PRO A 673 18.51 20.95 -0.42
CA PRO A 673 18.53 19.52 -0.15
C PRO A 673 19.82 19.10 0.56
N ARG A 674 19.69 18.15 1.49
CA ARG A 674 20.80 17.35 2.01
C ARG A 674 21.06 16.12 1.14
N LEU A 675 19.98 15.55 0.58
CA LEU A 675 20.00 14.48 -0.40
C LEU A 675 19.26 14.93 -1.65
N LEU A 676 19.95 15.01 -2.78
CA LEU A 676 19.38 15.26 -4.09
C LEU A 676 19.40 13.98 -4.92
N MET A 677 18.22 13.51 -5.32
CA MET A 677 18.08 12.35 -6.21
C MET A 677 17.68 12.84 -7.60
N ILE A 678 18.48 12.50 -8.60
CA ILE A 678 18.26 12.92 -9.99
C ILE A 678 17.95 11.67 -10.81
N ASP A 679 16.74 11.59 -11.34
CA ASP A 679 16.29 10.46 -12.17
C ASP A 679 16.49 10.81 -13.65
N GLU A 680 17.55 10.28 -14.27
CA GLU A 680 17.87 10.44 -15.71
C GLU A 680 18.12 11.89 -16.15
N LEU A 681 19.24 12.48 -15.73
CA LEU A 681 19.61 13.86 -16.04
C LEU A 681 19.79 14.10 -17.54
N THR A 682 20.37 13.13 -18.25
CA THR A 682 20.79 13.32 -19.65
C THR A 682 19.76 12.93 -20.71
N LEU A 683 18.61 12.35 -20.31
CA LEU A 683 17.64 11.80 -21.26
C LEU A 683 17.02 12.89 -22.14
N GLY A 684 17.11 12.72 -23.47
CA GLY A 684 16.47 13.61 -24.45
C GLY A 684 17.10 14.99 -24.58
N LEU A 685 18.27 15.22 -23.98
CA LEU A 685 19.01 16.49 -24.05
C LEU A 685 20.09 16.47 -25.14
N ALA A 686 20.38 17.64 -25.71
CA ALA A 686 21.51 17.80 -26.62
C ALA A 686 22.84 17.67 -25.84
N PRO A 687 23.92 17.10 -26.44
CA PRO A 687 25.20 16.89 -25.74
C PRO A 687 25.78 18.13 -25.07
N VAL A 688 25.65 19.30 -25.72
CA VAL A 688 26.12 20.59 -25.18
C VAL A 688 25.43 20.94 -23.86
N VAL A 689 24.14 20.64 -23.73
CA VAL A 689 23.37 20.89 -22.50
C VAL A 689 23.83 19.96 -21.37
N VAL A 690 24.17 18.70 -21.71
CA VAL A 690 24.72 17.75 -20.72
C VAL A 690 26.08 18.21 -20.20
N GLU A 691 26.95 18.71 -21.08
CA GLU A 691 28.26 19.27 -20.70
C GLU A 691 28.13 20.49 -19.78
N GLU A 692 27.03 21.25 -19.89
CA GLU A 692 26.74 22.39 -19.02
C GLU A 692 26.18 21.98 -17.65
N LEU A 693 25.32 20.95 -17.59
CA LEU A 693 24.64 20.52 -16.36
C LEU A 693 25.55 19.72 -15.41
N LEU A 694 26.45 18.87 -15.92
CA LEU A 694 27.30 18.02 -15.09
C LEU A 694 28.22 18.78 -14.12
N PRO A 695 28.89 19.89 -14.51
CA PRO A 695 29.64 20.73 -13.59
C PRO A 695 28.80 21.24 -12.42
N MET A 696 27.56 21.67 -12.67
CA MET A 696 26.67 22.18 -11.61
C MET A 696 26.36 21.11 -10.54
N VAL A 697 26.19 19.85 -10.97
CA VAL A 697 25.98 18.71 -10.06
C VAL A 697 27.21 18.44 -9.19
N ARG A 698 28.43 18.61 -9.74
CA ARG A 698 29.66 18.47 -8.94
C ARG A 698 29.81 19.59 -7.92
N GLU A 699 29.53 20.83 -8.33
CA GLU A 699 29.63 21.97 -7.43
C GLU A 699 28.62 21.89 -6.27
N LEU A 700 27.41 21.36 -6.53
CA LEU A 700 26.45 21.02 -5.47
C LEU A 700 27.03 20.08 -4.43
N ARG A 701 27.73 19.03 -4.88
CA ARG A 701 28.40 18.10 -3.98
C ARG A 701 29.49 18.78 -3.17
N ASP A 702 30.25 19.67 -3.79
CA ASP A 702 31.34 20.40 -3.13
C ASP A 702 30.80 21.37 -2.04
N GLU A 703 29.54 21.83 -2.18
CA GLU A 703 28.80 22.57 -1.16
C GLU A 703 28.25 21.69 -0.02
N GLY A 704 28.45 20.37 -0.08
CA GLY A 704 28.05 19.39 0.94
C GLY A 704 26.74 18.66 0.68
N VAL A 705 26.13 18.81 -0.50
CA VAL A 705 24.93 18.06 -0.89
C VAL A 705 25.31 16.62 -1.26
N THR A 706 24.53 15.66 -0.81
CA THR A 706 24.68 14.25 -1.19
C THR A 706 23.83 13.95 -2.40
N ILE A 707 24.36 13.27 -3.41
CA ILE A 707 23.69 13.14 -4.71
C ILE A 707 23.55 11.66 -5.10
N ILE A 708 22.33 11.23 -5.41
CA ILE A 708 22.06 9.98 -6.11
C ILE A 708 21.72 10.34 -7.55
N LEU A 709 22.56 9.92 -8.49
CA LEU A 709 22.37 10.18 -9.91
C LEU A 709 22.01 8.89 -10.63
N VAL A 710 20.78 8.79 -11.11
CA VAL A 710 20.32 7.69 -11.96
C VAL A 710 20.68 8.02 -13.39
N GLU A 711 21.41 7.12 -14.05
CA GLU A 711 21.84 7.29 -15.44
C GLU A 711 21.73 6.00 -16.23
N GLN A 712 21.57 6.14 -17.55
CA GLN A 712 21.70 5.04 -18.50
C GLN A 712 23.11 5.00 -19.11
N SER A 713 23.76 6.16 -19.20
CA SER A 713 25.11 6.30 -19.74
C SER A 713 26.17 5.98 -18.67
N VAL A 714 26.89 4.89 -18.88
CA VAL A 714 28.03 4.51 -18.03
C VAL A 714 29.15 5.57 -18.09
N ASN A 715 29.36 6.18 -19.26
CA ASN A 715 30.36 7.24 -19.43
C ASN A 715 30.03 8.49 -18.60
N THR A 716 28.75 8.85 -18.54
CA THR A 716 28.28 9.97 -17.72
C THR A 716 28.51 9.67 -16.24
N ALA A 717 28.16 8.47 -15.79
CA ALA A 717 28.39 8.04 -14.41
C ALA A 717 29.87 8.03 -14.02
N LEU A 718 30.75 7.50 -14.88
CA LEU A 718 32.21 7.52 -14.67
C LEU A 718 32.79 8.93 -14.54
N THR A 719 32.15 9.89 -15.20
CA THR A 719 32.60 11.28 -15.18
C THR A 719 32.27 11.94 -13.84
N VAL A 720 31.17 11.58 -13.18
CA VAL A 720 30.62 12.36 -12.06
C VAL A 720 30.57 11.62 -10.71
N ALA A 721 30.49 10.29 -10.71
CA ALA A 721 30.30 9.50 -9.50
C ALA A 721 31.50 8.59 -9.19
N GLU A 722 31.89 8.54 -7.92
CA GLU A 722 33.00 7.71 -7.43
C GLU A 722 32.56 6.28 -7.14
N THR A 723 31.31 6.11 -6.70
CA THR A 723 30.69 4.82 -6.40
C THR A 723 29.49 4.60 -7.32
N ALA A 724 29.34 3.37 -7.83
CA ALA A 724 28.22 2.99 -8.66
C ALA A 724 27.53 1.73 -8.15
N TYR A 725 26.20 1.72 -8.32
CA TYR A 725 25.35 0.57 -8.17
C TYR A 725 24.79 0.19 -9.54
N PHE A 726 24.81 -1.09 -9.87
CA PHE A 726 24.14 -1.59 -11.07
C PHE A 726 22.94 -2.46 -10.70
N MET A 727 21.78 -2.11 -11.24
CA MET A 727 20.51 -2.77 -10.95
C MET A 727 19.95 -3.48 -12.19
N GLU A 728 19.48 -4.71 -11.99
CA GLU A 728 18.85 -5.52 -13.04
C GLU A 728 17.67 -6.29 -12.46
N LYS A 729 16.48 -6.14 -13.06
CA LYS A 729 15.24 -6.84 -12.67
C LYS A 729 14.92 -6.70 -11.18
N GLY A 730 15.10 -5.51 -10.62
CA GLY A 730 14.75 -5.22 -9.23
C GLY A 730 15.80 -5.61 -8.18
N GLU A 731 16.97 -6.11 -8.58
CA GLU A 731 18.05 -6.52 -7.68
C GLU A 731 19.35 -5.76 -8.00
N ILE A 732 20.16 -5.49 -6.97
CA ILE A 732 21.51 -4.94 -7.15
C ILE A 732 22.48 -6.08 -7.54
N ARG A 733 23.12 -5.95 -8.71
CA ARG A 733 24.09 -6.92 -9.22
C ARG A 733 25.55 -6.50 -9.01
N PHE A 734 25.77 -5.22 -8.76
CA PHE A 734 27.09 -4.66 -8.49
C PHE A 734 26.98 -3.46 -7.56
N GLN A 735 27.95 -3.35 -6.65
CA GLN A 735 28.20 -2.21 -5.78
C GLN A 735 29.72 -2.07 -5.65
N GLY A 736 30.24 -0.88 -5.90
CA GLY A 736 31.66 -0.60 -5.74
C GLY A 736 32.10 0.68 -6.43
N PRO A 737 33.42 0.94 -6.51
CA PRO A 737 33.97 2.05 -7.27
C PRO A 737 33.51 2.02 -8.73
N THR A 738 33.10 3.17 -9.28
CA THR A 738 32.56 3.25 -10.65
C THR A 738 33.56 2.75 -11.69
N ALA A 739 34.87 2.93 -11.45
CA ALA A 739 35.93 2.47 -12.33
C ALA A 739 35.96 0.93 -12.50
N GLU A 740 35.63 0.17 -11.46
CA GLU A 740 35.61 -1.30 -11.52
C GLU A 740 34.49 -1.84 -12.41
N LEU A 741 33.45 -1.04 -12.67
CA LEU A 741 32.35 -1.44 -13.55
C LEU A 741 32.82 -1.65 -15.00
N LEU A 742 33.86 -0.92 -15.45
CA LEU A 742 34.48 -1.09 -16.77
C LEU A 742 35.12 -2.47 -16.96
N GLU A 743 35.50 -3.11 -15.86
CA GLU A 743 36.14 -4.43 -15.84
C GLU A 743 35.11 -5.58 -15.81
N ARG A 744 33.81 -5.26 -15.84
CA ARG A 744 32.68 -6.21 -15.78
C ARG A 744 31.90 -6.26 -17.12
N PRO A 745 32.46 -6.88 -18.17
CA PRO A 745 31.82 -6.96 -19.48
C PRO A 745 30.53 -7.79 -19.48
N ASP A 746 30.33 -8.67 -18.49
CA ASP A 746 29.09 -9.42 -18.28
C ASP A 746 27.90 -8.53 -17.92
N ILE A 747 28.15 -7.44 -17.19
CA ILE A 747 27.14 -6.46 -16.78
C ILE A 747 26.91 -5.43 -17.90
N LEU A 748 27.99 -4.89 -18.47
CA LEU A 748 27.93 -3.82 -19.47
C LEU A 748 27.26 -4.22 -20.78
N ARG A 749 27.37 -5.50 -21.20
CA ARG A 749 26.72 -6.00 -22.44
C ARG A 749 25.21 -5.76 -22.48
N SER A 750 24.55 -5.80 -21.32
CA SER A 750 23.11 -5.56 -21.21
C SER A 750 22.70 -4.11 -21.50
N VAL A 751 23.62 -3.15 -21.36
CA VAL A 751 23.39 -1.71 -21.62
C VAL A 751 23.70 -1.34 -23.07
N PHE A 752 24.71 -1.96 -23.69
CA PHE A 752 25.18 -1.59 -25.04
C PHE A 752 24.33 -2.17 -26.20
N LEU A 753 23.60 -3.27 -26.00
CA LEU A 753 22.90 -3.97 -27.08
C LEU A 753 21.59 -3.31 -27.56
N GLU A 754 21.03 -2.35 -26.81
CA GLU A 754 19.79 -1.64 -27.20
C GLU A 754 20.04 -0.24 -27.79
N GLY A 755 21.23 0.35 -27.66
CA GLY A 755 21.54 1.70 -28.12
C GLY A 755 21.98 1.83 -29.60
N ALA A 756 22.15 0.74 -30.34
CA ALA A 756 22.85 0.73 -31.64
C ALA A 756 21.94 0.66 -32.88
N ALA A 757 20.61 0.79 -32.76
CA ALA A 757 19.67 0.57 -33.87
C ALA A 757 19.06 1.86 -34.45
N SER A 758 19.87 2.79 -34.99
CA SER A 758 19.32 3.91 -35.79
C SER A 758 20.36 4.72 -36.60
N VAL A 759 20.79 4.29 -37.79
CA VAL A 759 21.25 5.19 -38.89
C VAL A 759 21.13 4.55 -40.29
N GLY A 760 20.59 5.31 -41.26
CA GLY A 760 20.84 5.27 -42.72
C GLY A 760 19.62 4.93 -43.61
N ASP A 761 19.34 5.49 -44.80
CA ASP A 761 19.68 6.70 -45.61
C ASP A 761 18.69 6.65 -46.84
N PRO A 762 18.24 7.74 -47.50
CA PRO A 762 17.23 7.69 -48.57
C PRO A 762 17.79 8.00 -49.98
N ASP A 763 17.15 7.45 -51.03
CA ASP A 763 17.45 7.76 -52.45
C ASP A 763 16.16 8.14 -53.20
N PHE A 764 16.22 9.18 -54.03
CA PHE A 764 15.12 9.76 -54.81
C PHE A 764 15.41 9.66 -56.31
N ASP A 765 14.38 9.45 -57.14
CA ASP A 765 14.45 9.73 -58.57
C ASP A 765 13.15 10.35 -59.12
N THR A 766 13.25 10.92 -60.31
CA THR A 766 12.65 12.18 -60.77
C THR A 766 11.69 12.04 -61.97
N ALA A 767 10.84 13.08 -62.10
CA ALA A 767 10.30 13.71 -63.33
C ALA A 767 9.13 13.07 -64.12
N ARG A 768 8.07 13.87 -64.38
CA ARG A 768 7.80 14.61 -65.65
C ARG A 768 6.38 15.23 -65.71
N ASP A 769 6.30 16.42 -66.30
CA ASP A 769 5.10 17.19 -66.73
C ASP A 769 4.69 16.75 -68.16
N PRO A 770 3.41 16.77 -68.61
CA PRO A 770 2.84 18.00 -69.20
C PRO A 770 1.30 18.21 -69.19
N GLU A 771 0.92 19.49 -69.34
CA GLU A 771 -0.18 20.09 -70.13
C GLU A 771 -1.66 20.06 -69.67
N ARG A 772 -2.24 21.28 -69.69
CA ARG A 772 -3.58 21.69 -69.23
C ARG A 772 -4.63 21.64 -70.34
N THR A 773 -5.80 21.07 -70.05
CA THR A 773 -7.07 21.36 -70.75
C THR A 773 -8.22 21.43 -69.71
N PRO A 774 -9.15 22.40 -69.77
CA PRO A 774 -10.22 22.50 -68.78
C PRO A 774 -11.37 21.55 -69.11
N VAL A 775 -11.79 20.70 -68.16
CA VAL A 775 -12.96 19.82 -68.30
C VAL A 775 -14.00 20.12 -67.22
N ARG A 776 -15.25 20.19 -67.66
CA ARG A 776 -16.47 20.51 -66.91
C ARG A 776 -16.76 19.50 -65.80
N VAL A 777 -17.30 20.02 -64.69
CA VAL A 777 -17.94 19.28 -63.59
C VAL A 777 -19.01 18.33 -64.15
N ARG A 778 -18.90 17.04 -63.83
CA ARG A 778 -19.90 16.01 -64.14
C ARG A 778 -20.71 15.74 -62.87
N GLU A 779 -22.03 15.71 -63.00
CA GLU A 779 -22.95 15.28 -61.93
C GLU A 779 -22.61 13.83 -61.49
N PRO A 780 -22.70 13.52 -60.19
CA PRO A 780 -22.30 12.22 -59.66
C PRO A 780 -23.20 11.10 -60.17
N ALA A 781 -22.57 9.98 -60.50
CA ALA A 781 -23.24 8.74 -60.90
C ALA A 781 -23.98 8.12 -59.69
N ASP A 782 -25.24 7.76 -59.90
CA ASP A 782 -26.08 7.02 -58.97
C ASP A 782 -25.54 5.58 -58.78
N ASP A 783 -24.72 5.37 -57.74
CA ASP A 783 -24.18 4.05 -57.34
C ASP A 783 -25.09 3.34 -56.31
N GLY A 784 -26.34 3.80 -56.12
CA GLY A 784 -27.33 3.13 -55.26
C GLY A 784 -26.98 3.07 -53.76
N ARG A 785 -25.92 3.73 -53.30
CA ARG A 785 -25.53 3.80 -51.88
C ARG A 785 -26.27 4.94 -51.19
N SER A 786 -27.04 4.65 -50.15
CA SER A 786 -27.71 5.67 -49.33
C SER A 786 -26.69 6.46 -48.49
N VAL A 787 -26.74 7.79 -48.55
CA VAL A 787 -25.88 8.70 -47.78
C VAL A 787 -26.06 8.48 -46.27
N ILE A 788 -24.95 8.32 -45.53
CA ILE A 788 -24.96 8.08 -44.08
C ILE A 788 -24.77 9.37 -43.27
N LEU A 789 -23.95 10.29 -43.76
CA LEU A 789 -23.84 11.67 -43.27
C LEU A 789 -24.07 12.62 -44.44
N GLU A 790 -25.08 13.46 -44.31
CA GLU A 790 -25.46 14.48 -45.27
C GLU A 790 -25.32 15.85 -44.62
N VAL A 791 -24.47 16.70 -45.18
CA VAL A 791 -24.30 18.10 -44.81
C VAL A 791 -24.87 18.93 -45.96
N ARG A 792 -25.78 19.84 -45.64
CA ARG A 792 -26.46 20.69 -46.63
C ARG A 792 -26.37 22.17 -46.26
N GLY A 793 -25.84 22.98 -47.18
CA GLY A 793 -25.77 24.43 -47.10
C GLY A 793 -25.12 24.95 -45.82
N MET A 794 -24.16 24.23 -45.25
CA MET A 794 -23.58 24.54 -43.95
C MET A 794 -22.78 25.84 -44.02
N ALA A 795 -23.14 26.83 -43.22
CA ALA A 795 -22.48 28.14 -43.24
C ALA A 795 -22.20 28.67 -41.82
N ARG A 796 -21.06 29.35 -41.67
CA ARG A 796 -20.68 30.04 -40.43
C ARG A 796 -19.73 31.21 -40.69
N SER A 797 -20.02 32.33 -40.05
CA SER A 797 -19.21 33.54 -40.03
C SER A 797 -18.78 33.91 -38.61
N PHE A 798 -17.57 34.45 -38.46
CA PHE A 798 -17.04 34.95 -37.19
C PHE A 798 -16.53 36.37 -37.38
N GLY A 799 -17.13 37.35 -36.70
CA GLY A 799 -16.64 38.73 -36.70
C GLY A 799 -16.42 39.34 -38.09
N GLY A 800 -17.25 38.97 -39.09
CA GLY A 800 -17.15 39.44 -40.47
C GLY A 800 -16.33 38.54 -41.42
N ILE A 801 -15.65 37.51 -40.91
CA ILE A 801 -14.92 36.52 -41.72
C ILE A 801 -15.84 35.32 -41.96
N VAL A 802 -16.11 34.98 -43.22
CA VAL A 802 -16.87 33.78 -43.58
C VAL A 802 -15.93 32.58 -43.48
N ALA A 803 -16.13 31.73 -42.47
CA ALA A 803 -15.28 30.58 -42.21
C ALA A 803 -15.76 29.32 -42.96
N VAL A 804 -17.07 29.20 -43.17
CA VAL A 804 -17.70 28.15 -43.98
C VAL A 804 -18.85 28.81 -44.77
N ALA A 805 -18.86 28.62 -46.09
CA ALA A 805 -19.69 29.37 -47.03
C ALA A 805 -20.68 28.47 -47.78
N GLY A 806 -21.58 27.78 -47.05
CA GLY A 806 -22.63 26.96 -47.66
C GLY A 806 -22.12 25.63 -48.22
N ILE A 807 -21.36 24.87 -47.42
CA ILE A 807 -20.80 23.59 -47.84
C ILE A 807 -21.88 22.50 -47.88
N ASP A 808 -21.92 21.78 -49.00
CA ASP A 808 -22.59 20.48 -49.14
C ASP A 808 -21.54 19.37 -49.07
N LEU A 809 -21.77 18.34 -48.26
CA LEU A 809 -20.87 17.20 -48.11
C LEU A 809 -21.66 15.92 -47.86
N ASP A 810 -21.44 14.92 -48.70
CA ASP A 810 -22.01 13.59 -48.53
C ASP A 810 -20.95 12.57 -48.14
N THR A 811 -21.31 11.65 -47.25
CA THR A 811 -20.47 10.51 -46.89
C THR A 811 -21.31 9.24 -46.98
N TYR A 812 -20.73 8.19 -47.56
CA TYR A 812 -21.39 6.91 -47.77
C TYR A 812 -20.93 5.86 -46.74
N PRO A 813 -21.73 4.80 -46.49
CA PRO A 813 -21.37 3.74 -45.57
C PRO A 813 -20.03 3.07 -45.96
N GLY A 814 -19.13 2.95 -44.98
CA GLY A 814 -17.80 2.33 -45.18
C GLY A 814 -16.87 3.10 -46.12
N GLU A 815 -17.13 4.39 -46.39
CA GLU A 815 -16.24 5.26 -47.17
C GLU A 815 -15.22 5.96 -46.24
N ILE A 816 -13.99 6.13 -46.72
CA ILE A 816 -13.00 7.07 -46.17
C ILE A 816 -12.97 8.32 -47.06
N LEU A 817 -13.54 9.42 -46.57
CA LEU A 817 -13.58 10.71 -47.24
C LEU A 817 -12.45 11.61 -46.71
N GLY A 818 -11.47 11.93 -47.56
CA GLY A 818 -10.38 12.85 -47.22
C GLY A 818 -10.78 14.31 -47.45
N LEU A 819 -10.57 15.18 -46.46
CA LEU A 819 -10.81 16.62 -46.56
C LEU A 819 -9.49 17.38 -46.51
N ILE A 820 -9.17 18.09 -47.59
CA ILE A 820 -7.91 18.85 -47.73
C ILE A 820 -8.19 20.33 -47.95
N GLY A 821 -7.20 21.17 -47.67
CA GLY A 821 -7.23 22.61 -47.94
C GLY A 821 -6.14 23.34 -47.15
N PRO A 822 -5.73 24.55 -47.56
CA PRO A 822 -4.75 25.35 -46.82
C PRO A 822 -5.24 25.70 -45.40
N ASN A 823 -4.34 26.24 -44.58
CA ASN A 823 -4.70 26.74 -43.25
C ASN A 823 -5.69 27.89 -43.40
N GLY A 824 -6.80 27.83 -42.66
CA GLY A 824 -7.89 28.80 -42.78
C GLY A 824 -8.97 28.46 -43.83
N ALA A 825 -8.88 27.32 -44.53
CA ALA A 825 -9.89 26.89 -45.51
C ALA A 825 -11.26 26.47 -44.92
N GLY A 826 -11.40 26.41 -43.59
CA GLY A 826 -12.65 26.06 -42.91
C GLY A 826 -12.83 24.59 -42.51
N LYS A 827 -11.78 23.74 -42.63
CA LYS A 827 -11.81 22.29 -42.34
C LYS A 827 -12.26 21.96 -40.91
N THR A 828 -11.52 22.43 -39.91
CA THR A 828 -11.83 22.22 -38.48
C THR A 828 -13.16 22.87 -38.09
N THR A 829 -13.44 24.05 -38.64
CA THR A 829 -14.73 24.75 -38.44
C THR A 829 -15.90 23.91 -38.92
N LEU A 830 -15.77 23.24 -40.08
CA LEU A 830 -16.79 22.33 -40.59
C LEU A 830 -17.02 21.15 -39.62
N PHE A 831 -15.96 20.55 -39.08
CA PHE A 831 -16.09 19.49 -38.07
C PHE A 831 -16.76 19.99 -36.79
N ASP A 832 -16.48 21.22 -36.34
CA ASP A 832 -17.11 21.83 -35.16
C ASP A 832 -18.62 22.03 -35.36
N LEU A 833 -19.04 22.43 -36.56
CA LEU A 833 -20.45 22.60 -36.94
C LEU A 833 -21.18 21.24 -36.99
N VAL A 834 -20.57 20.23 -37.61
CA VAL A 834 -21.13 18.87 -37.71
C VAL A 834 -21.21 18.19 -36.34
N CYS A 835 -20.23 18.39 -35.46
CA CYS A 835 -20.25 17.87 -34.09
C CYS A 835 -21.07 18.71 -33.10
N GLY A 836 -21.49 19.92 -33.47
CA GLY A 836 -22.27 20.81 -32.60
C GLY A 836 -21.48 21.49 -31.49
N PHE A 837 -20.16 21.66 -31.66
CA PHE A 837 -19.34 22.54 -30.81
C PHE A 837 -19.51 24.02 -31.19
N THR A 838 -19.86 24.27 -32.45
CA THR A 838 -20.25 25.58 -32.96
C THR A 838 -21.65 25.47 -33.58
N GLU A 839 -22.50 26.49 -33.37
CA GLU A 839 -23.80 26.56 -34.04
C GLU A 839 -23.64 27.13 -35.46
N PRO A 840 -24.31 26.55 -36.48
CA PRO A 840 -24.31 27.10 -37.83
C PRO A 840 -25.19 28.36 -37.94
N ASP A 841 -24.81 29.28 -38.84
CA ASP A 841 -25.64 30.42 -39.22
C ASP A 841 -26.76 29.98 -40.19
N ALA A 842 -26.44 29.00 -41.04
CA ALA A 842 -27.38 28.35 -41.96
C ALA A 842 -26.94 26.92 -42.29
N GLY A 843 -27.86 26.12 -42.81
CA GLY A 843 -27.62 24.72 -43.19
C GLY A 843 -27.95 23.71 -42.08
N SER A 844 -27.75 22.43 -42.40
CA SER A 844 -28.03 21.33 -41.46
C SER A 844 -27.20 20.09 -41.73
N ALA A 845 -26.99 19.29 -40.67
CA ALA A 845 -26.36 17.99 -40.77
C ALA A 845 -27.39 16.88 -40.44
N ILE A 846 -27.39 15.83 -41.26
CA ILE A 846 -28.30 14.68 -41.17
C ILE A 846 -27.43 13.42 -41.07
N LEU A 847 -27.67 12.61 -40.03
CA LEU A 847 -26.99 11.33 -39.82
C LEU A 847 -28.02 10.21 -39.85
N GLU A 848 -27.85 9.23 -40.75
CA GLU A 848 -28.81 8.14 -41.00
C GLU A 848 -30.26 8.64 -41.18
N GLY A 849 -30.44 9.66 -42.02
CA GLY A 849 -31.77 10.26 -42.29
C GLY A 849 -32.35 11.08 -41.13
N ARG A 850 -31.59 11.30 -40.03
CA ARG A 850 -32.04 12.08 -38.86
C ARG A 850 -31.26 13.39 -38.73
N ARG A 851 -31.98 14.51 -38.69
CA ARG A 851 -31.41 15.84 -38.43
C ARG A 851 -30.69 15.90 -37.07
N LEU A 852 -29.52 16.54 -37.06
CA LEU A 852 -28.67 16.74 -35.88
C LEU A 852 -28.81 18.14 -35.26
N ASP A 853 -29.59 19.03 -35.87
CA ASP A 853 -29.73 20.43 -35.46
C ASP A 853 -30.18 20.59 -33.99
N GLY A 854 -29.66 21.61 -33.31
CA GLY A 854 -29.99 21.94 -31.91
C GLY A 854 -29.56 20.90 -30.87
N ARG A 855 -28.86 19.83 -31.28
CA ARG A 855 -28.39 18.79 -30.35
C ARG A 855 -26.98 19.06 -29.88
N SER A 856 -26.76 18.83 -28.58
CA SER A 856 -25.43 18.88 -27.97
C SER A 856 -24.48 17.86 -28.60
N PRO A 857 -23.15 18.08 -28.51
CA PRO A 857 -22.14 17.13 -28.97
C PRO A 857 -22.34 15.72 -28.41
N SER A 858 -22.70 15.61 -27.12
CA SER A 858 -22.97 14.32 -26.48
C SER A 858 -24.19 13.60 -27.06
N ALA A 859 -25.26 14.33 -27.40
CA ALA A 859 -26.44 13.76 -28.04
C ALA A 859 -26.19 13.34 -29.50
N ARG A 860 -25.30 14.04 -30.22
CA ARG A 860 -24.83 13.63 -31.55
C ARG A 860 -23.94 12.38 -31.46
N SER A 861 -23.06 12.30 -30.47
CA SER A 861 -22.22 11.13 -30.23
C SER A 861 -23.01 9.86 -29.85
N ARG A 862 -24.05 9.99 -29.02
CA ARG A 862 -24.97 8.87 -28.72
C ARG A 862 -25.72 8.35 -29.95
N ARG A 863 -25.79 9.13 -31.04
CA ARG A 863 -26.40 8.73 -32.31
C ARG A 863 -25.41 8.11 -33.29
N GLY A 864 -24.13 7.99 -32.92
CA GLY A 864 -23.12 7.36 -33.77
C GLY A 864 -22.15 8.33 -34.44
N LEU A 865 -22.10 9.61 -34.06
CA LEU A 865 -21.05 10.53 -34.54
C LEU A 865 -19.84 10.52 -33.59
N GLY A 866 -18.73 9.93 -34.02
CA GLY A 866 -17.44 9.98 -33.31
C GLY A 866 -16.56 11.14 -33.81
N ARG A 867 -15.75 11.72 -32.93
CA ARG A 867 -14.70 12.69 -33.31
C ARG A 867 -13.44 12.46 -32.48
N SER A 868 -12.29 12.45 -33.16
CA SER A 868 -10.98 12.64 -32.54
C SER A 868 -10.53 14.08 -32.75
N PHE A 869 -9.89 14.68 -31.74
CA PHE A 869 -9.38 16.06 -31.77
C PHE A 869 -7.89 16.07 -32.06
N GLN A 870 -7.30 17.20 -32.45
CA GLN A 870 -5.86 17.30 -32.73
C GLN A 870 -4.99 16.80 -31.55
N ASP A 871 -5.30 17.23 -30.32
CA ASP A 871 -4.66 16.73 -29.09
C ASP A 871 -5.45 15.58 -28.45
N ALA A 872 -4.78 14.46 -28.16
CA ALA A 872 -5.36 13.35 -27.40
C ALA A 872 -5.57 13.75 -25.93
N ARG A 873 -6.79 14.14 -25.57
CA ARG A 873 -7.18 14.54 -24.20
C ARG A 873 -7.51 13.34 -23.31
N LEU A 874 -6.56 12.43 -23.18
CA LEU A 874 -6.69 11.22 -22.35
C LEU A 874 -6.30 11.49 -20.89
N PHE A 875 -6.77 10.64 -19.96
CA PHE A 875 -6.38 10.72 -18.55
C PHE A 875 -4.96 10.17 -18.36
N PRO A 876 -3.95 11.00 -18.04
CA PRO A 876 -2.55 10.56 -18.02
C PRO A 876 -2.25 9.54 -16.92
N ALA A 877 -3.01 9.57 -15.83
CA ALA A 877 -2.82 8.74 -14.65
C ALA A 877 -3.57 7.39 -14.72
N LEU A 878 -4.35 7.14 -15.77
CA LEU A 878 -5.04 5.86 -15.96
C LEU A 878 -4.19 4.95 -16.85
N THR A 879 -4.31 3.64 -16.62
CA THR A 879 -3.77 2.65 -17.56
C THR A 879 -4.57 2.63 -18.86
N VAL A 880 -4.01 2.03 -19.93
CA VAL A 880 -4.72 1.87 -21.21
C VAL A 880 -6.04 1.10 -21.01
N GLU A 881 -6.03 0.01 -20.24
CA GLU A 881 -7.23 -0.76 -19.92
C GLU A 881 -8.28 0.07 -19.18
N GLU A 882 -7.89 0.82 -18.15
CA GLU A 882 -8.81 1.67 -17.39
C GLU A 882 -9.38 2.80 -18.25
N THR A 883 -8.55 3.40 -19.10
CA THR A 883 -8.96 4.47 -20.02
C THR A 883 -10.04 3.96 -20.99
N LEU A 884 -9.86 2.75 -21.53
CA LEU A 884 -10.87 2.10 -22.37
C LEU A 884 -12.12 1.69 -21.59
N ALA A 885 -11.97 1.25 -20.33
CA ALA A 885 -13.10 0.92 -19.46
C ALA A 885 -13.96 2.17 -19.18
N VAL A 886 -13.33 3.32 -18.91
CA VAL A 886 -14.00 4.61 -18.75
C VAL A 886 -14.75 5.03 -20.02
N ALA A 887 -14.15 4.84 -21.20
CA ALA A 887 -14.83 5.09 -22.47
C ALA A 887 -16.07 4.19 -22.68
N LEU A 888 -16.13 3.04 -22.02
CA LEU A 888 -17.26 2.11 -22.08
C LEU A 888 -18.35 2.38 -21.02
N ASP A 889 -18.16 3.36 -20.12
CA ASP A 889 -19.06 3.63 -18.99
C ASP A 889 -20.53 3.78 -19.43
N ARG A 890 -20.78 4.43 -20.58
CA ARG A 890 -22.12 4.64 -21.13
C ARG A 890 -22.91 3.36 -21.42
N TRP A 891 -22.24 2.22 -21.50
CA TRP A 891 -22.84 0.92 -21.77
C TRP A 891 -23.12 0.11 -20.50
N THR A 892 -22.75 0.64 -19.33
CA THR A 892 -23.07 0.05 -18.03
C THR A 892 -24.48 0.48 -17.59
N GLY A 893 -25.22 -0.44 -16.97
CA GLY A 893 -26.65 -0.22 -16.64
C GLY A 893 -26.93 0.08 -15.17
N ALA A 894 -25.92 -0.01 -14.30
CA ALA A 894 -26.08 0.12 -12.86
C ALA A 894 -24.99 1.03 -12.31
N HIS A 895 -25.40 2.23 -11.91
CA HIS A 895 -24.53 3.28 -11.37
C HIS A 895 -24.80 3.54 -9.88
N ASP A 896 -25.59 2.71 -9.22
CA ASP A 896 -25.95 2.95 -7.83
C ASP A 896 -24.82 2.51 -6.88
N PRO A 897 -24.38 3.40 -5.97
CA PRO A 897 -23.22 3.15 -5.12
C PRO A 897 -23.45 2.02 -4.12
N VAL A 898 -24.70 1.74 -3.76
CA VAL A 898 -25.08 0.71 -2.79
C VAL A 898 -24.89 -0.68 -3.37
N SER A 899 -25.38 -0.93 -4.59
CA SER A 899 -25.22 -2.22 -5.27
C SER A 899 -23.76 -2.49 -5.63
N ALA A 900 -23.01 -1.45 -5.99
CA ALA A 900 -21.56 -1.54 -6.19
C ALA A 900 -20.83 -1.94 -4.90
N ALA A 901 -21.14 -1.30 -3.77
CA ALA A 901 -20.56 -1.63 -2.47
C ALA A 901 -20.89 -3.06 -2.01
N LEU A 902 -22.11 -3.53 -2.28
CA LEU A 902 -22.57 -4.88 -1.93
C LEU A 902 -22.18 -5.97 -2.96
N ARG A 903 -21.50 -5.59 -4.06
CA ARG A 903 -21.08 -6.50 -5.15
C ARG A 903 -22.23 -7.37 -5.68
N LEU A 904 -23.40 -6.77 -5.89
CA LEU A 904 -24.56 -7.52 -6.37
C LEU A 904 -24.30 -8.15 -7.75
N PRO A 905 -24.95 -9.29 -8.08
CA PRO A 905 -24.64 -10.06 -9.29
C PRO A 905 -24.71 -9.27 -10.61
N HIS A 906 -25.61 -8.28 -10.70
CA HIS A 906 -25.76 -7.46 -11.91
C HIS A 906 -24.59 -6.49 -12.13
N ILE A 907 -23.90 -6.05 -11.06
CA ILE A 907 -22.67 -5.25 -11.13
C ILE A 907 -21.53 -6.10 -11.66
N LEU A 908 -21.31 -7.29 -11.06
CA LEU A 908 -20.25 -8.21 -11.47
C LEU A 908 -20.39 -8.67 -12.94
N VAL A 909 -21.62 -8.84 -13.42
CA VAL A 909 -21.88 -9.17 -14.82
C VAL A 909 -21.61 -7.96 -15.73
N GLY A 910 -21.93 -6.74 -15.27
CA GLY A 910 -21.60 -5.49 -15.98
C GLY A 910 -20.09 -5.30 -16.13
N GLU A 911 -19.34 -5.41 -15.03
CA GLU A 911 -17.88 -5.31 -15.02
C GLU A 911 -17.22 -6.34 -15.94
N LYS A 912 -17.70 -7.60 -15.91
CA LYS A 912 -17.21 -8.63 -16.83
C LYS A 912 -17.45 -8.29 -18.29
N ARG A 913 -18.60 -7.71 -18.65
CA ARG A 913 -18.88 -7.27 -20.03
C ARG A 913 -17.94 -6.14 -20.46
N VAL A 914 -17.68 -5.18 -19.57
CA VAL A 914 -16.71 -4.10 -19.83
C VAL A 914 -15.32 -4.70 -20.05
N ALA A 915 -14.85 -5.56 -19.15
CA ALA A 915 -13.54 -6.20 -19.27
C ALA A 915 -13.38 -7.01 -20.57
N SER A 916 -14.42 -7.76 -20.98
CA SER A 916 -14.42 -8.45 -22.27
C SER A 916 -14.33 -7.48 -23.45
N ARG A 917 -15.09 -6.38 -23.43
CA ARG A 917 -15.07 -5.40 -24.51
C ARG A 917 -13.75 -4.62 -24.57
N VAL A 918 -13.12 -4.34 -23.43
CA VAL A 918 -11.78 -3.74 -23.39
C VAL A 918 -10.76 -4.68 -24.02
N ALA A 919 -10.81 -5.99 -23.71
CA ALA A 919 -9.91 -6.96 -24.33
C ALA A 919 -10.05 -7.01 -25.86
N GLU A 920 -11.28 -6.96 -26.38
CA GLU A 920 -11.53 -6.88 -27.83
C GLU A 920 -10.93 -5.62 -28.46
N LEU A 921 -11.09 -4.46 -27.82
CA LEU A 921 -10.54 -3.19 -28.31
C LEU A 921 -9.01 -3.19 -28.27
N LEU A 922 -8.40 -3.75 -27.22
CA LEU A 922 -6.95 -3.86 -27.12
C LEU A 922 -6.37 -4.75 -28.24
N GLU A 923 -7.05 -5.84 -28.58
CA GLU A 923 -6.65 -6.73 -29.66
C GLU A 923 -6.80 -6.05 -31.03
N MET A 924 -7.98 -5.49 -31.32
CA MET A 924 -8.28 -4.76 -32.56
C MET A 924 -7.26 -3.65 -32.83
N MET A 925 -6.90 -2.89 -31.78
CA MET A 925 -6.02 -1.73 -31.88
C MET A 925 -4.53 -2.08 -31.72
N GLY A 926 -4.18 -3.35 -31.50
CA GLY A 926 -2.78 -3.77 -31.31
C GLY A 926 -2.14 -3.27 -30.01
N LEU A 927 -2.94 -2.95 -29.00
CA LEU A 927 -2.52 -2.34 -27.74
C LEU A 927 -2.23 -3.35 -26.61
N GLY A 928 -2.23 -4.66 -26.91
CA GLY A 928 -2.09 -5.72 -25.89
C GLY A 928 -0.83 -5.59 -25.02
N ALA A 929 0.31 -5.19 -25.61
CA ALA A 929 1.56 -4.98 -24.87
C ALA A 929 1.53 -3.76 -23.94
N PHE A 930 0.60 -2.83 -24.15
CA PHE A 930 0.45 -1.58 -23.41
C PHE A 930 -0.72 -1.59 -22.43
N ARG A 931 -1.45 -2.71 -22.33
CA ARG A 931 -2.68 -2.86 -21.54
C ARG A 931 -2.60 -2.22 -20.14
N THR A 932 -1.53 -2.51 -19.40
CA THR A 932 -1.34 -2.07 -18.02
C THR A 932 -0.39 -0.88 -17.89
N LYS A 933 0.08 -0.29 -19.00
CA LYS A 933 0.90 0.93 -18.96
C LYS A 933 0.01 2.15 -18.73
N PHE A 934 0.55 3.15 -18.04
CA PHE A 934 -0.11 4.43 -17.90
C PHE A 934 -0.07 5.20 -19.22
N VAL A 935 -1.13 5.97 -19.49
CA VAL A 935 -1.23 6.74 -20.74
C VAL A 935 -0.08 7.75 -20.88
N ASN A 936 0.43 8.33 -19.78
CA ASN A 936 1.57 9.25 -19.82
C ASN A 936 2.92 8.59 -20.15
N GLU A 937 3.03 7.26 -20.08
CA GLU A 937 4.24 6.50 -20.42
C GLU A 937 4.30 6.11 -21.91
N LEU A 938 3.24 6.40 -22.67
CA LEU A 938 3.12 6.01 -24.08
C LEU A 938 3.73 7.04 -25.02
N SER A 939 4.28 6.58 -26.15
CA SER A 939 4.70 7.46 -27.24
C SER A 939 3.51 8.26 -27.80
N THR A 940 3.77 9.39 -28.45
CA THR A 940 2.71 10.23 -29.02
C THR A 940 1.84 9.46 -30.02
N GLY A 941 2.43 8.67 -30.92
CA GLY A 941 1.68 7.80 -31.84
C GLY A 941 0.86 6.74 -31.11
N THR A 942 1.40 6.09 -30.07
CA THR A 942 0.66 5.07 -29.32
C THR A 942 -0.51 5.70 -28.54
N ARG A 943 -0.34 6.89 -27.95
CA ARG A 943 -1.42 7.65 -27.32
C ARG A 943 -2.54 7.97 -28.31
N ARG A 944 -2.20 8.26 -29.57
CA ARG A 944 -3.18 8.50 -30.64
C ARG A 944 -4.03 7.27 -30.92
N ILE A 945 -3.41 6.09 -30.95
CA ILE A 945 -4.12 4.82 -31.12
C ILE A 945 -5.08 4.57 -29.94
N VAL A 946 -4.69 4.89 -28.71
CA VAL A 946 -5.59 4.82 -27.54
C VAL A 946 -6.76 5.80 -27.66
N ASP A 947 -6.53 7.03 -28.12
CA ASP A 947 -7.59 8.02 -28.35
C ASP A 947 -8.62 7.51 -29.37
N LEU A 948 -8.14 6.98 -30.50
CA LEU A 948 -9.00 6.33 -31.50
C LEU A 948 -9.78 5.16 -30.90
N ALA A 949 -9.15 4.35 -30.05
CA ALA A 949 -9.80 3.22 -29.40
C ALA A 949 -10.95 3.68 -28.48
N CYS A 950 -10.78 4.81 -27.77
CA CYS A 950 -11.84 5.43 -26.97
C CYS A 950 -13.01 5.91 -27.85
N VAL A 951 -12.74 6.53 -29.01
CA VAL A 951 -13.78 6.95 -29.96
C VAL A 951 -14.54 5.73 -30.49
N VAL A 952 -13.83 4.67 -30.86
CA VAL A 952 -14.40 3.41 -31.39
C VAL A 952 -15.19 2.63 -30.34
N ALA A 953 -14.83 2.75 -29.05
CA ALA A 953 -15.57 2.14 -27.93
C ALA A 953 -17.05 2.56 -27.89
N HIS A 954 -17.38 3.73 -28.43
CA HIS A 954 -18.73 4.26 -28.52
C HIS A 954 -19.56 3.71 -29.69
N ARG A 955 -19.00 2.79 -30.50
CA ARG A 955 -19.63 2.22 -31.70
C ARG A 955 -20.16 3.32 -32.65
N PRO A 956 -19.27 4.19 -33.15
CA PRO A 956 -19.66 5.23 -34.10
C PRO A 956 -20.06 4.62 -35.45
N ILE A 957 -20.98 5.32 -36.11
CA ILE A 957 -21.45 5.07 -37.47
C ILE A 957 -20.64 5.92 -38.44
N VAL A 958 -20.26 7.14 -38.02
CA VAL A 958 -19.35 8.04 -38.72
C VAL A 958 -18.29 8.55 -37.75
N VAL A 959 -17.02 8.52 -38.15
CA VAL A 959 -15.89 9.02 -37.35
C VAL A 959 -15.21 10.17 -38.07
N LEU A 960 -15.10 11.31 -37.39
CA LEU A 960 -14.37 12.49 -37.86
C LEU A 960 -12.96 12.49 -37.25
N LEU A 961 -11.93 12.44 -38.10
CA LEU A 961 -10.52 12.44 -37.69
C LEU A 961 -9.86 13.76 -38.06
N ASP A 962 -9.51 14.55 -37.05
CA ASP A 962 -8.92 15.88 -37.21
C ASP A 962 -7.40 15.78 -37.03
N GLU A 963 -6.65 15.84 -38.14
CA GLU A 963 -5.19 15.74 -38.21
C GLU A 963 -4.57 14.61 -37.37
N PRO A 964 -4.96 13.34 -37.59
CA PRO A 964 -4.49 12.24 -36.78
C PRO A 964 -2.98 11.98 -36.78
N SER A 965 -2.22 12.49 -37.74
CA SER A 965 -0.76 12.35 -37.87
C SER A 965 0.07 13.50 -37.26
N SER A 966 -0.58 14.59 -36.82
CA SER A 966 0.13 15.79 -36.34
C SER A 966 0.94 15.52 -35.07
N GLY A 967 2.20 16.01 -35.04
CA GLY A 967 3.11 15.86 -33.88
C GLY A 967 3.65 14.45 -33.63
N ILE A 968 3.47 13.52 -34.57
CA ILE A 968 3.90 12.11 -34.49
C ILE A 968 5.10 11.87 -35.43
N ALA A 969 6.02 10.98 -35.04
CA ALA A 969 7.17 10.64 -35.89
C ALA A 969 6.73 9.89 -37.16
N GLN A 970 7.43 10.08 -38.29
CA GLN A 970 7.05 9.52 -39.60
C GLN A 970 6.73 8.02 -39.58
N ARG A 971 7.57 7.22 -38.91
CA ARG A 971 7.37 5.76 -38.77
C ARG A 971 6.10 5.40 -37.98
N GLU A 972 5.72 6.22 -37.00
CA GLU A 972 4.49 6.03 -36.23
C GLU A 972 3.25 6.48 -37.02
N ALA A 973 3.36 7.52 -37.85
CA ALA A 973 2.30 7.97 -38.76
C ALA A 973 1.98 6.91 -39.84
N GLU A 974 3.01 6.28 -40.40
CA GLU A 974 2.84 5.14 -41.34
C GLU A 974 2.09 3.96 -40.71
N ALA A 975 2.29 3.73 -39.40
CA ALA A 975 1.60 2.68 -38.65
C ALA A 975 0.12 3.01 -38.35
N LEU A 976 -0.30 4.26 -38.54
CA LEU A 976 -1.68 4.71 -38.31
C LEU A 976 -2.61 4.34 -39.48
N ALA A 977 -2.10 4.35 -40.72
CA ALA A 977 -2.90 4.05 -41.91
C ALA A 977 -3.57 2.66 -41.86
N PRO A 978 -2.86 1.57 -41.50
CA PRO A 978 -3.48 0.24 -41.33
C PRO A 978 -4.53 0.20 -40.22
N VAL A 979 -4.35 0.98 -39.15
CA VAL A 979 -5.30 1.06 -38.04
C VAL A 979 -6.59 1.73 -38.50
N ILE A 980 -6.50 2.86 -39.22
CA ILE A 980 -7.67 3.56 -39.77
C ILE A 980 -8.47 2.66 -40.70
N ARG A 981 -7.81 1.93 -41.61
CA ARG A 981 -8.49 0.96 -42.49
C ARG A 981 -9.14 -0.18 -41.70
N ARG A 982 -8.46 -0.70 -40.67
CA ARG A 982 -9.02 -1.74 -39.81
C ARG A 982 -10.28 -1.27 -39.06
N ILE A 983 -10.26 -0.03 -38.55
CA ILE A 983 -11.45 0.56 -37.89
C ILE A 983 -12.63 0.58 -38.87
N ARG A 984 -12.43 1.04 -40.11
CA ARG A 984 -13.47 1.01 -41.15
C ARG A 984 -13.98 -0.41 -41.39
N ASP A 985 -13.07 -1.34 -41.66
CA ASP A 985 -13.40 -2.69 -42.15
C ASP A 985 -14.06 -3.53 -41.05
N GLU A 986 -13.62 -3.43 -39.79
CA GLU A 986 -14.17 -4.21 -38.67
C GLU A 986 -15.41 -3.57 -38.04
N MET A 987 -15.53 -2.23 -38.05
CA MET A 987 -16.69 -1.53 -37.45
C MET A 987 -17.79 -1.22 -38.47
N GLY A 988 -17.49 -1.27 -39.78
CA GLY A 988 -18.42 -0.87 -40.84
C GLY A 988 -18.80 0.61 -40.82
N CYS A 989 -17.99 1.45 -40.17
CA CYS A 989 -18.25 2.88 -40.05
C CYS A 989 -17.63 3.68 -41.21
N ALA A 990 -18.21 4.82 -41.55
CA ALA A 990 -17.60 5.78 -42.47
C ALA A 990 -16.61 6.68 -41.74
N LEU A 991 -15.54 7.11 -42.40
CA LEU A 991 -14.54 8.00 -41.83
C LEU A 991 -14.40 9.26 -42.68
N VAL A 992 -14.39 10.42 -42.02
CA VAL A 992 -14.03 11.69 -42.67
C VAL A 992 -12.73 12.17 -42.05
N VAL A 993 -11.68 12.32 -42.84
CA VAL A 993 -10.31 12.53 -42.37
C VAL A 993 -9.78 13.86 -42.88
N ILE A 994 -9.47 14.78 -41.97
CA ILE A 994 -8.70 15.99 -42.24
C ILE A 994 -7.23 15.67 -42.01
N GLU A 995 -6.38 15.90 -43.01
CA GLU A 995 -4.95 15.64 -42.91
C GLU A 995 -4.13 16.61 -43.75
N HIS A 996 -2.89 16.83 -43.32
CA HIS A 996 -1.90 17.61 -44.07
C HIS A 996 -0.91 16.71 -44.81
N ASP A 997 -0.76 15.46 -44.38
CA ASP A 997 0.03 14.46 -45.08
C ASP A 997 -0.75 13.91 -46.29
N MET A 998 -0.41 14.41 -47.47
CA MET A 998 -1.02 13.98 -48.74
C MET A 998 -0.69 12.53 -49.10
N ALA A 999 0.46 12.00 -48.65
CA ALA A 999 0.83 10.61 -48.90
C ALA A 999 -0.04 9.66 -48.06
N LEU A 1000 -0.28 10.02 -46.79
CA LEU A 1000 -1.19 9.29 -45.92
C LEU A 1000 -2.62 9.29 -46.50
N LEU A 1001 -3.17 10.46 -46.83
CA LEU A 1001 -4.52 10.57 -47.40
C LEU A 1001 -4.67 9.83 -48.73
N ARG A 1002 -3.71 9.97 -49.64
CA ARG A 1002 -3.72 9.24 -50.92
C ARG A 1002 -3.73 7.73 -50.71
N SER A 1003 -3.11 7.25 -49.63
CA SER A 1003 -3.08 5.82 -49.35
C SER A 1003 -4.41 5.29 -48.78
N ILE A 1004 -5.17 6.07 -48.02
CA ILE A 1004 -6.35 5.59 -47.26
C ILE A 1004 -7.69 6.06 -47.81
N ALA A 1005 -7.77 7.21 -48.47
CA ALA A 1005 -9.03 7.83 -48.86
C ALA A 1005 -9.63 7.17 -50.11
N ASP A 1006 -10.91 6.83 -50.06
CA ASP A 1006 -11.70 6.36 -51.20
C ASP A 1006 -12.10 7.55 -52.10
N ARG A 1007 -12.32 8.71 -51.49
CA ARG A 1007 -12.72 9.97 -52.15
C ARG A 1007 -12.11 11.17 -51.42
N MET A 1008 -11.87 12.26 -52.13
CA MET A 1008 -11.33 13.49 -51.56
C MET A 1008 -12.19 14.72 -51.90
N VAL A 1009 -12.22 15.67 -50.98
CA VAL A 1009 -12.84 16.99 -51.12
C VAL A 1009 -11.83 18.04 -50.73
N ALA A 1010 -11.62 19.02 -51.60
CA ALA A 1010 -10.74 20.16 -51.34
C ALA A 1010 -11.54 21.41 -51.00
N LEU A 1011 -11.20 22.05 -49.88
CA LEU A 1011 -11.74 23.31 -49.44
C LEU A 1011 -10.74 24.44 -49.67
N ASP A 1012 -11.25 25.59 -50.09
CA ASP A 1012 -10.53 26.86 -50.09
C ASP A 1012 -11.48 28.00 -49.73
N GLN A 1013 -11.02 28.93 -48.88
CA GLN A 1013 -11.81 30.08 -48.41
C GLN A 1013 -13.24 29.74 -47.95
N GLY A 1014 -13.43 28.58 -47.31
CA GLY A 1014 -14.72 28.14 -46.78
C GLY A 1014 -15.68 27.50 -47.80
N ALA A 1015 -15.27 27.27 -49.04
CA ALA A 1015 -16.07 26.64 -50.09
C ALA A 1015 -15.39 25.38 -50.68
N VAL A 1016 -16.17 24.47 -51.26
CA VAL A 1016 -15.67 23.30 -51.98
C VAL A 1016 -15.14 23.71 -53.35
N VAL A 1017 -13.91 23.34 -53.65
CA VAL A 1017 -13.20 23.71 -54.89
C VAL A 1017 -13.04 22.54 -55.84
N ALA A 1018 -12.85 21.33 -55.31
CA ALA A 1018 -12.75 20.10 -56.09
C ALA A 1018 -13.24 18.91 -55.26
N GLU A 1019 -13.85 17.93 -55.92
CA GLU A 1019 -14.36 16.70 -55.34
C GLU A 1019 -14.18 15.57 -56.36
N GLY A 1020 -13.69 14.41 -55.91
CA GLY A 1020 -13.39 13.28 -56.80
C GLY A 1020 -12.47 12.27 -56.15
N THR A 1021 -11.84 11.42 -56.97
CA THR A 1021 -10.80 10.50 -56.49
C THR A 1021 -9.57 11.26 -56.00
N PRO A 1022 -8.72 10.66 -55.14
CA PRO A 1022 -7.49 11.30 -54.67
C PRO A 1022 -6.60 11.88 -55.78
N GLU A 1023 -6.51 11.18 -56.92
CA GLU A 1023 -5.67 11.61 -58.04
C GLU A 1023 -6.27 12.81 -58.80
N GLU A 1024 -7.59 12.82 -58.99
CA GLU A 1024 -8.32 13.92 -59.64
C GLU A 1024 -8.24 15.21 -58.81
N VAL A 1025 -8.39 15.10 -57.48
CA VAL A 1025 -8.42 16.24 -56.57
C VAL A 1025 -7.04 16.84 -56.35
N LEU A 1026 -6.01 16.01 -56.15
CA LEU A 1026 -4.62 16.48 -56.00
C LEU A 1026 -4.06 17.08 -57.30
N GLY A 1027 -4.52 16.59 -58.46
CA GLY A 1027 -4.18 17.15 -59.76
C GLY A 1027 -5.00 18.39 -60.16
N HIS A 1028 -6.03 18.77 -59.40
CA HIS A 1028 -6.94 19.83 -59.78
C HIS A 1028 -6.25 21.22 -59.72
N PRO A 1029 -6.25 22.03 -60.81
CA PRO A 1029 -5.50 23.28 -60.88
C PRO A 1029 -5.76 24.26 -59.73
N SER A 1030 -7.01 24.36 -59.28
CA SER A 1030 -7.40 25.25 -58.18
C SER A 1030 -6.91 24.78 -56.80
N VAL A 1031 -6.71 23.47 -56.61
CA VAL A 1031 -6.15 22.90 -55.37
C VAL A 1031 -4.64 23.13 -55.34
N VAL A 1032 -3.97 22.92 -56.46
CA VAL A 1032 -2.54 23.21 -56.60
C VAL A 1032 -2.26 24.70 -56.37
N ALA A 1033 -3.09 25.59 -56.93
CA ALA A 1033 -2.96 27.04 -56.76
C ALA A 1033 -3.18 27.49 -55.30
N SER A 1034 -4.11 26.89 -54.57
CA SER A 1034 -4.38 27.25 -53.17
C SER A 1034 -3.29 26.81 -52.19
N TYR A 1035 -2.53 25.76 -52.52
CA TYR A 1035 -1.39 25.30 -51.71
C TYR A 1035 -0.05 25.94 -52.07
N LEU A 1036 0.16 26.36 -53.33
CA LEU A 1036 1.44 26.94 -53.79
C LEU A 1036 1.50 28.48 -53.69
N GLY A 1037 0.38 29.13 -53.36
CA GLY A 1037 0.29 30.59 -53.33
C GLY A 1037 0.22 31.16 -54.75
N SER A 1038 -0.82 31.93 -55.04
CA SER A 1038 -0.97 32.62 -56.31
C SER A 1038 -0.04 33.83 -56.40
N ASP A 1039 1.19 33.63 -56.90
CA ASP A 1039 1.90 34.69 -57.63
C ASP A 1039 2.88 34.14 -58.69
N PRO A 1040 2.50 34.14 -59.99
CA PRO A 1040 3.38 33.72 -61.09
C PRO A 1040 4.62 34.62 -61.28
N GLU A 1041 4.66 35.82 -60.68
CA GLU A 1041 5.79 36.76 -60.83
C GLU A 1041 6.96 36.48 -59.88
N ALA A 1042 6.74 35.80 -58.75
CA ALA A 1042 7.79 35.52 -57.76
C ALA A 1042 8.77 34.41 -58.23
N LEU A 1043 8.30 33.44 -59.02
CA LEU A 1043 9.08 32.30 -59.52
C LEU A 1043 10.12 32.65 -60.58
N MET A 1044 10.00 33.81 -61.25
CA MET A 1044 10.94 34.24 -62.30
C MET A 1044 12.19 34.96 -61.76
N ARG A 1045 12.27 35.30 -60.46
CA ARG A 1045 13.41 36.06 -59.90
C ARG A 1045 14.57 35.22 -59.37
N SER A 1046 14.40 33.92 -59.15
CA SER A 1046 15.44 33.06 -58.58
C SER A 1046 16.04 32.13 -59.64
N LYS A 1047 16.90 32.67 -60.51
CA LYS A 1047 17.95 31.88 -61.17
C LYS A 1047 19.31 32.28 -60.59
N PRO A 1048 20.16 31.34 -60.16
CA PRO A 1048 21.47 31.67 -59.60
C PRO A 1048 22.40 32.19 -60.70
N THR A 1049 23.10 33.29 -60.41
CA THR A 1049 24.23 33.77 -61.19
C THR A 1049 25.48 32.98 -60.76
N THR A 1050 26.15 32.36 -61.72
CA THR A 1050 27.44 31.68 -61.56
C THR A 1050 28.56 32.64 -61.15
N VAL A 1051 29.27 32.33 -60.05
CA VAL A 1051 30.75 32.32 -59.91
C VAL A 1051 31.12 31.28 -58.87
#